data_AF-A0A935I3T3-F1
#
_entry.id   AF-A0A935I3T3-F1
#
_cell.length_a   1.000
_cell.length_b   1.000
_cell.length_c   1.000
_cell.angle_alpha   90.00
_cell.angle_beta   90.00
_cell.angle_gamma   90.00
#
_symmetry.space_group_name_H-M   'P 1'
#
loop_
_entity.id
_entity.type
_entity.pdbx_description
1 polymer ?
#
loop_
_entity_poly.entity_id
_entity_poly.type
_entity_poly.pdbx_seq_one_letter_code
_entity_poly.pdbx_strand_id
1 'polypeptide(L)'
;MKTNLSAVKKCISGKMNFLILIALSAIFVSSSFDDGVRPQKNISPEWNQFHSVSMKDSLTQGVPVNFGPGITLTVDEIMQKEAMFPKDFYPKVKPKSNPDIEEDEYPEVPPNPNSPDVSQWPPRNPDQKNTQPQQTDNPQTIGTSFLGPQLSEAGYIPPDSQGDVGPSQVLVCANGRIKVYSKAGVLGGLNADLDVFFSSVDNGTGTSDPHIRYDRLTQRWYIVGINLPASGANRIMIARSSGPTITNTASFTFFQFQQDAAGTPGADLGAFADYPTLGVDKFALYIGCNMFNPSYIGTSVWVINKTNLNAGSLTVTGFHQISNGSIEGPRTPQGVDNDDPSATEGYFIGVSNFSYSRLTIRRVTNPGTSPALSGNLSITVPTTGPVISVPCLGTTGSLDGIDDRLYAADIHKNKITGAITLWTAHHTQVNTSGVYSASGGRLGSRWYEVANLTTTPVLNQSGTLFDNAASNPRSYWMPSCVMSGQGHMAIGSSTGGTGKRAEIYVAGRFRSDALGSTQTAILAQSSSTAYNVEGGGVQRWGDYSQTVVDPNDDMTIWTFQEYCNANNSWGVRAIQLKAPLPALPSASSLTNINTGQPSVNIVITGTSSGGTEFFDPGADAGGPGFANHISASITGGVIVNSVTFNSPTQVTLNISTVSATTGLKNITITNPDGQTSTGNNLINIQNPPVLTLTAYMQGFYNASTNLLVRDTARVYLRNSSSPYGIVDSGKVYLSTSGSGTISFNNAVNGTVYYLQLKHRNSMETWSKSPGQSFVSSALSYDFTTAAAQAFGNNMKQVDASPVEFAIYGGDINADGIVDVSDVSPVDNASLTSLSGYVITDLTGDNFVDVDDVSIVDNNSFSSVSLIRP
;
A
#
# COMPACT_ATOMS: atom_id res chain seq x y z
N MET A 1 42.20 -10.87 52.01
CA MET A 1 42.53 -9.47 51.66
C MET A 1 42.58 -9.41 50.14
N LYS A 2 41.57 -8.83 49.46
CA LYS A 2 41.55 -7.43 48.98
C LYS A 2 42.89 -7.05 48.32
N THR A 3 43.03 -6.66 47.05
CA THR A 3 42.09 -6.12 46.04
C THR A 3 42.85 -5.95 44.71
N ASN A 4 42.09 -5.92 43.61
CA ASN A 4 42.37 -5.29 42.29
C ASN A 4 43.49 -5.85 41.38
N LEU A 5 43.07 -6.54 40.31
CA LEU A 5 43.78 -6.57 39.04
C LEU A 5 42.84 -6.19 37.89
N SER A 6 43.00 -4.97 37.40
CA SER A 6 42.58 -4.54 36.07
C SER A 6 43.84 -4.17 35.30
N ALA A 7 44.30 -5.05 34.39
CA ALA A 7 45.05 -4.72 33.18
C ALA A 7 45.79 -5.97 32.66
N VAL A 8 45.21 -6.70 31.70
CA VAL A 8 45.89 -7.20 30.50
C VAL A 8 44.80 -7.47 29.44
N LYS A 9 44.70 -6.60 28.43
CA LYS A 9 43.87 -6.80 27.22
C LYS A 9 44.75 -6.48 26.00
N LYS A 10 44.67 -7.35 24.97
CA LYS A 10 45.42 -7.45 23.69
C LYS A 10 46.83 -8.08 23.86
N CYS A 11 47.21 -9.17 23.19
CA CYS A 11 47.05 -9.52 21.77
C CYS A 11 47.26 -11.04 21.52
N ILE A 12 46.64 -11.58 20.44
CA ILE A 12 47.01 -12.81 19.67
C ILE A 12 46.66 -14.15 20.37
N SER A 13 45.52 -14.80 20.08
CA SER A 13 45.15 -15.63 18.91
C SER A 13 45.92 -16.96 18.77
N GLY A 14 45.17 -18.06 18.71
CA GLY A 14 45.61 -19.26 17.99
C GLY A 14 45.56 -20.56 18.82
N LYS A 15 44.67 -21.46 18.39
CA LYS A 15 44.67 -22.90 18.67
C LYS A 15 44.37 -23.34 20.10
N MET A 16 43.11 -23.69 20.35
CA MET A 16 42.71 -25.00 20.89
C MET A 16 41.20 -24.94 21.14
N ASN A 17 40.45 -25.69 20.32
CA ASN A 17 39.17 -26.33 20.67
C ASN A 17 38.73 -27.18 19.47
N PHE A 18 39.55 -28.20 19.21
CA PHE A 18 39.16 -29.43 18.54
C PHE A 18 39.57 -30.53 19.54
N LEU A 19 38.72 -31.54 19.73
CA LEU A 19 38.69 -32.48 20.86
C LEU A 19 37.95 -31.95 22.09
N ILE A 20 36.63 -32.13 22.09
CA ILE A 20 35.83 -32.83 23.12
C ILE A 20 34.38 -32.68 22.64
N LEU A 21 33.98 -33.52 21.69
CA LEU A 21 32.56 -33.83 21.42
C LEU A 21 32.45 -35.09 20.54
N ILE A 22 33.24 -36.11 20.87
CA ILE A 22 33.06 -37.47 20.34
C ILE A 22 33.23 -38.41 21.53
N ALA A 23 32.12 -38.65 22.26
CA ALA A 23 31.90 -39.82 23.11
C ALA A 23 30.65 -39.53 23.96
N LEU A 24 29.46 -39.86 23.45
CA LEU A 24 28.25 -40.25 24.21
C LEU A 24 27.06 -40.43 23.26
N SER A 25 27.14 -41.47 22.42
CA SER A 25 25.97 -42.01 21.71
C SER A 25 26.26 -43.43 21.24
N ALA A 26 26.48 -44.33 22.20
CA ALA A 26 26.35 -45.76 21.98
C ALA A 26 25.90 -46.42 23.29
N ILE A 27 25.10 -47.47 23.16
CA ILE A 27 24.61 -48.40 24.19
C ILE A 27 23.29 -47.98 24.87
N PHE A 28 22.15 -48.47 24.37
CA PHE A 28 21.40 -49.60 24.98
C PHE A 28 20.14 -49.93 24.16
N VAL A 29 19.98 -51.22 23.81
CA VAL A 29 18.77 -51.86 23.28
C VAL A 29 18.35 -52.99 24.22
N SER A 30 17.03 -53.21 24.31
CA SER A 30 16.26 -54.31 24.96
C SER A 30 16.13 -54.19 26.48
N SER A 31 14.96 -54.37 27.12
CA SER A 31 14.01 -55.49 27.05
C SER A 31 12.70 -55.24 27.85
N SER A 32 11.57 -55.77 27.33
CA SER A 32 10.43 -56.44 28.01
C SER A 32 9.49 -55.77 29.07
N PHE A 33 8.20 -55.76 28.69
CA PHE A 33 6.94 -56.12 29.39
C PHE A 33 6.34 -55.31 30.59
N ASP A 34 5.04 -55.04 30.36
CA ASP A 34 3.84 -55.01 31.23
C ASP A 34 3.38 -53.77 32.03
N ASP A 35 2.11 -53.47 31.75
CA ASP A 35 0.98 -52.98 32.55
C ASP A 35 1.03 -51.65 33.32
N GLY A 36 0.15 -50.75 32.88
CA GLY A 36 -1.00 -50.35 33.70
C GLY A 36 -0.81 -49.20 34.71
N VAL A 37 -1.69 -48.20 34.55
CA VAL A 37 -2.17 -47.24 35.57
C VAL A 37 -1.37 -45.93 35.72
N ARG A 38 -2.04 -44.83 35.34
CA ARG A 38 -1.66 -43.44 35.64
C ARG A 38 -1.62 -43.19 37.15
N PRO A 39 -0.80 -42.25 37.63
CA PRO A 39 -1.43 -41.03 38.15
C PRO A 39 -0.71 -39.73 37.78
N GLN A 40 -1.51 -38.67 37.70
CA GLN A 40 -1.08 -37.28 37.58
C GLN A 40 -0.10 -36.89 38.70
N LYS A 41 0.99 -36.22 38.34
CA LYS A 41 1.78 -35.40 39.26
C LYS A 41 2.09 -34.06 38.63
N ASN A 42 1.55 -33.01 39.25
CA ASN A 42 1.91 -31.62 39.04
C ASN A 42 3.42 -31.43 39.24
N ILE A 43 4.08 -30.82 38.25
CA ILE A 43 5.46 -30.33 38.37
C ILE A 43 5.41 -28.80 38.20
N SER A 44 6.08 -28.11 39.12
CA SER A 44 6.15 -26.66 39.32
C SER A 44 6.86 -25.91 38.18
N PRO A 45 6.64 -24.58 38.03
CA PRO A 45 7.03 -23.81 36.86
C PRO A 45 8.45 -23.21 36.98
N GLU A 46 9.48 -24.05 37.04
CA GLU A 46 10.89 -23.57 37.08
C GLU A 46 11.81 -24.16 36.01
N TRP A 47 11.26 -24.74 34.94
CA TRP A 47 12.04 -25.29 33.80
C TRP A 47 11.95 -24.50 32.49
N ASN A 48 11.28 -23.34 32.47
CA ASN A 48 11.05 -22.55 31.25
C ASN A 48 12.10 -21.49 30.92
N GLN A 49 13.27 -21.47 31.56
CA GLN A 49 14.24 -20.37 31.39
C GLN A 49 15.57 -20.72 30.70
N PHE A 50 15.66 -21.87 30.01
CA PHE A 50 16.87 -22.26 29.24
C PHE A 50 16.62 -22.74 27.80
N HIS A 51 15.51 -22.33 27.16
CA HIS A 51 15.29 -22.56 25.73
C HIS A 51 14.93 -21.29 24.95
N SER A 52 15.70 -20.22 25.15
CA SER A 52 15.73 -19.07 24.23
C SER A 52 17.16 -18.76 23.78
N VAL A 53 17.91 -19.79 23.40
CA VAL A 53 18.99 -19.60 22.45
C VAL A 53 18.34 -19.63 21.08
N SER A 54 18.26 -18.47 20.43
CA SER A 54 18.02 -18.38 18.98
C SER A 54 19.01 -19.32 18.30
N MET A 55 18.52 -20.48 17.84
CA MET A 55 19.25 -21.26 16.86
C MET A 55 19.27 -20.39 15.61
N LYS A 56 20.38 -19.68 15.38
CA LYS A 56 20.70 -19.29 14.01
C LYS A 56 20.76 -20.59 13.23
N ASP A 57 19.82 -20.78 12.33
CA ASP A 57 19.74 -21.92 11.42
C ASP A 57 21.13 -22.25 10.87
N SER A 58 21.45 -23.53 10.68
CA SER A 58 22.68 -23.92 9.99
C SER A 58 22.68 -23.31 8.59
N LEU A 59 23.38 -22.20 8.41
CA LEU A 59 23.46 -21.49 7.13
C LEU A 59 24.46 -22.21 6.21
N THR A 60 24.04 -22.46 4.98
CA THR A 60 24.94 -22.91 3.91
C THR A 60 25.43 -21.67 3.18
N GLN A 61 26.72 -21.36 3.29
CA GLN A 61 27.32 -20.23 2.59
C GLN A 61 27.46 -20.54 1.11
N GLY A 62 26.87 -19.71 0.24
CA GLY A 62 27.05 -19.81 -1.19
C GLY A 62 28.36 -19.14 -1.64
N VAL A 63 28.85 -19.55 -2.81
CA VAL A 63 30.05 -18.99 -3.46
C VAL A 63 29.61 -18.19 -4.69
N PRO A 64 29.74 -16.85 -4.69
CA PRO A 64 29.43 -16.04 -5.85
C PRO A 64 30.41 -16.29 -7.00
N VAL A 65 29.87 -16.46 -8.20
CA VAL A 65 30.63 -16.63 -9.45
C VAL A 65 30.29 -15.49 -10.40
N ASN A 66 31.32 -14.86 -10.97
CA ASN A 66 31.16 -13.79 -11.95
C ASN A 66 31.18 -14.36 -13.37
N PHE A 67 30.27 -13.86 -14.20
CA PHE A 67 30.14 -14.20 -15.61
C PHE A 67 30.43 -12.97 -16.48
N GLY A 68 30.46 -13.18 -17.79
CA GLY A 68 30.72 -12.12 -18.77
C GLY A 68 29.70 -10.97 -18.72
N PRO A 69 30.02 -9.83 -19.35
CA PRO A 69 29.08 -8.71 -19.46
C PRO A 69 27.86 -9.11 -20.31
N GLY A 70 26.74 -8.43 -20.07
CA GLY A 70 25.53 -8.64 -20.85
C GLY A 70 25.62 -8.04 -22.26
N ILE A 71 24.76 -8.53 -23.16
CA ILE A 71 24.62 -8.04 -24.52
C ILE A 71 23.39 -7.14 -24.58
N THR A 72 23.55 -5.87 -24.99
CA THR A 72 22.43 -4.93 -25.07
C THR A 72 21.88 -4.87 -26.49
N LEU A 73 20.57 -5.01 -26.63
CA LEU A 73 19.83 -4.77 -27.87
C LEU A 73 18.66 -3.83 -27.59
N THR A 74 18.45 -2.86 -28.47
CA THR A 74 17.25 -2.05 -28.52
C THR A 74 16.03 -2.86 -28.95
N VAL A 75 14.83 -2.41 -28.60
CA VAL A 75 13.59 -3.03 -29.07
C VAL A 75 13.50 -2.96 -30.60
N ASP A 76 13.93 -1.86 -31.22
CA ASP A 76 13.99 -1.76 -32.68
C ASP A 76 14.90 -2.82 -33.32
N GLU A 77 16.07 -3.10 -32.73
CA GLU A 77 16.96 -4.17 -33.23
C GLU A 77 16.33 -5.56 -33.07
N ILE A 78 15.64 -5.81 -31.94
CA ILE A 78 14.89 -7.06 -31.73
C ILE A 78 13.78 -7.20 -32.77
N MET A 79 13.02 -6.13 -33.03
CA MET A 79 11.93 -6.13 -33.99
C MET A 79 12.41 -6.19 -35.45
N GLN A 80 13.59 -5.65 -35.76
CA GLN A 80 14.24 -5.85 -37.05
C GLN A 80 14.61 -7.32 -37.27
N LYS A 81 15.17 -7.99 -36.25
CA LYS A 81 15.43 -9.43 -36.31
C LYS A 81 14.14 -10.24 -36.51
N GLU A 82 13.08 -9.91 -35.76
CA GLU A 82 11.75 -10.53 -35.92
C GLU A 82 11.26 -10.43 -37.36
N ALA A 83 11.38 -9.25 -37.98
CA ALA A 83 10.97 -9.02 -39.36
C ALA A 83 11.82 -9.78 -40.41
N MET A 84 13.09 -10.08 -40.08
CA MET A 84 14.00 -10.83 -40.96
C MET A 84 13.80 -12.35 -40.88
N PHE A 85 13.30 -12.84 -39.75
CA PHE A 85 13.09 -14.26 -39.49
C PHE A 85 11.63 -14.55 -39.06
N PRO A 86 10.61 -14.18 -39.86
CA PRO A 86 9.24 -14.54 -39.53
C PRO A 86 9.14 -16.07 -39.54
N LYS A 87 8.91 -16.69 -38.38
CA LYS A 87 8.70 -18.14 -38.31
C LYS A 87 7.36 -18.50 -38.93
N ASP A 88 7.33 -19.61 -39.66
CA ASP A 88 6.08 -20.22 -40.09
C ASP A 88 5.32 -20.77 -38.86
N PHE A 89 4.15 -20.20 -38.58
CA PHE A 89 3.30 -20.52 -37.44
C PHE A 89 2.53 -21.83 -37.66
N TYR A 90 3.21 -22.96 -37.56
CA TYR A 90 2.58 -24.27 -37.41
C TYR A 90 2.62 -24.68 -35.94
N PRO A 91 1.52 -25.21 -35.35
CA PRO A 91 1.52 -25.69 -33.98
C PRO A 91 2.60 -26.76 -33.79
N LYS A 92 3.62 -26.46 -32.99
CA LYS A 92 4.63 -27.39 -32.53
C LYS A 92 4.16 -27.91 -31.18
N VAL A 93 3.60 -29.11 -31.17
CA VAL A 93 3.47 -29.87 -29.92
C VAL A 93 4.89 -30.15 -29.45
N LYS A 94 5.29 -29.63 -28.28
CA LYS A 94 6.57 -30.05 -27.68
C LYS A 94 6.51 -31.58 -27.52
N PRO A 95 7.41 -32.36 -28.16
CA PRO A 95 7.37 -33.81 -28.07
C PRO A 95 7.40 -34.22 -26.59
N LYS A 96 6.55 -35.18 -26.18
CA LYS A 96 6.61 -35.81 -24.85
C LYS A 96 7.97 -36.48 -24.54
N SER A 97 8.87 -36.54 -25.52
CA SER A 97 10.23 -37.09 -25.41
C SER A 97 11.31 -36.05 -25.07
N ASN A 98 10.95 -34.77 -24.87
CA ASN A 98 11.83 -33.78 -24.23
C ASN A 98 11.84 -34.06 -22.71
N PRO A 99 12.92 -33.76 -21.96
CA PRO A 99 12.99 -34.02 -20.52
C PRO A 99 12.00 -33.20 -19.67
N ASP A 100 11.14 -32.37 -20.28
CA ASP A 100 9.93 -31.73 -19.74
C ASP A 100 8.87 -32.79 -19.31
N ILE A 101 9.28 -33.76 -18.47
CA ILE A 101 8.49 -34.89 -17.97
C ILE A 101 7.63 -34.36 -16.81
N GLU A 102 6.42 -33.90 -17.13
CA GLU A 102 5.59 -33.14 -16.21
C GLU A 102 4.58 -33.93 -15.35
N GLU A 103 4.33 -35.23 -15.58
CA GLU A 103 3.22 -35.92 -14.87
C GLU A 103 3.54 -37.31 -14.27
N ASP A 104 4.50 -38.08 -14.82
CA ASP A 104 4.57 -39.54 -14.52
C ASP A 104 5.68 -40.01 -13.55
N GLU A 105 6.55 -39.13 -13.03
CA GLU A 105 7.77 -39.57 -12.31
C GLU A 105 7.97 -39.02 -10.89
N TYR A 106 7.00 -38.31 -10.32
CA TYR A 106 7.10 -37.89 -8.92
C TYR A 106 6.64 -38.99 -7.98
N PRO A 107 7.49 -39.49 -7.06
CA PRO A 107 7.05 -40.49 -6.10
C PRO A 107 5.96 -39.88 -5.21
N GLU A 108 4.81 -40.56 -5.13
CA GLU A 108 3.76 -40.19 -4.18
C GLU A 108 4.34 -40.16 -2.77
N VAL A 109 4.12 -39.04 -2.09
CA VAL A 109 4.58 -38.84 -0.73
C VAL A 109 3.46 -39.10 0.27
N PRO A 110 3.77 -39.59 1.48
CA PRO A 110 2.74 -39.74 2.50
C PRO A 110 2.16 -38.38 2.93
N PRO A 111 0.90 -38.33 3.38
CA PRO A 111 0.35 -37.12 4.00
C PRO A 111 1.01 -36.84 5.36
N ASN A 112 1.19 -35.57 5.70
CA ASN A 112 1.69 -35.18 7.03
C ASN A 112 0.62 -35.50 8.10
N PRO A 113 0.89 -36.40 9.07
CA PRO A 113 -0.10 -36.87 10.03
C PRO A 113 -0.58 -35.80 11.02
N ASN A 114 0.12 -34.66 11.11
CA ASN A 114 -0.26 -33.55 11.97
C ASN A 114 -1.17 -32.52 11.28
N SER A 115 -1.51 -32.74 10.01
CA SER A 115 -2.28 -31.80 9.20
C SER A 115 -3.76 -31.88 9.55
N PRO A 116 -4.44 -30.74 9.78
CA PRO A 116 -5.87 -30.75 10.09
C PRO A 116 -6.72 -30.99 8.82
N ASP A 117 -7.74 -31.82 8.96
CA ASP A 117 -8.73 -32.11 7.91
C ASP A 117 -9.78 -31.00 7.78
N VAL A 118 -9.34 -29.84 7.29
CA VAL A 118 -10.15 -28.63 7.17
C VAL A 118 -9.90 -27.95 5.81
N SER A 119 -10.91 -27.25 5.30
CA SER A 119 -10.82 -26.52 4.03
C SER A 119 -10.22 -25.12 4.19
N GLN A 120 -10.07 -24.67 5.43
CA GLN A 120 -9.51 -23.37 5.78
C GLN A 120 -8.80 -23.42 7.15
N TRP A 121 -7.84 -22.53 7.33
CA TRP A 121 -7.16 -22.26 8.60
C TRP A 121 -7.28 -20.78 8.96
N PRO A 122 -7.55 -20.43 10.23
CA PRO A 122 -7.94 -21.32 11.33
C PRO A 122 -9.23 -22.12 11.04
N PRO A 123 -9.44 -23.29 11.67
CA PRO A 123 -10.65 -24.08 11.48
C PRO A 123 -11.88 -23.25 11.82
N ARG A 124 -12.92 -23.36 10.99
CA ARG A 124 -14.20 -22.69 11.27
C ARG A 124 -14.81 -23.25 12.56
N ASN A 125 -15.48 -22.40 13.34
CA ASN A 125 -16.30 -22.87 14.45
C ASN A 125 -17.41 -23.81 13.89
N PRO A 126 -17.53 -25.07 14.37
CA PRO A 126 -18.53 -26.03 13.90
C PRO A 126 -19.99 -25.53 13.96
N ASP A 127 -20.29 -24.61 14.88
CA ASP A 127 -21.65 -24.04 15.05
C ASP A 127 -22.02 -23.00 13.98
N GLN A 128 -21.04 -22.53 13.20
CA GLN A 128 -21.29 -21.69 12.04
C GLN A 128 -21.54 -22.58 10.83
N LYS A 129 -22.83 -22.77 10.48
CA LYS A 129 -23.24 -23.51 9.27
C LYS A 129 -22.42 -23.08 8.04
N ASN A 130 -22.17 -24.05 7.16
CA ASN A 130 -21.43 -23.95 5.91
C ASN A 130 -22.10 -23.07 4.84
N THR A 131 -22.80 -22.01 5.24
CA THR A 131 -22.97 -20.85 4.38
C THR A 131 -21.59 -20.20 4.34
N GLN A 132 -20.84 -20.35 3.24
CA GLN A 132 -20.01 -19.20 2.87
C GLN A 132 -20.94 -17.98 3.00
N PRO A 133 -20.55 -16.89 3.68
CA PRO A 133 -21.28 -15.66 3.52
C PRO A 133 -21.40 -15.48 2.00
N GLN A 134 -22.63 -15.60 1.49
CA GLN A 134 -22.93 -15.33 0.11
C GLN A 134 -22.92 -13.80 -0.01
N GLN A 135 -21.80 -13.18 0.38
CA GLN A 135 -21.49 -11.81 0.08
C GLN A 135 -21.13 -11.82 -1.41
N THR A 136 -21.95 -11.11 -2.16
CA THR A 136 -21.83 -10.97 -3.61
C THR A 136 -20.85 -9.85 -3.98
N ASP A 137 -20.20 -9.27 -2.98
CA ASP A 137 -19.27 -8.16 -3.09
C ASP A 137 -17.85 -8.72 -3.09
N ASN A 138 -17.38 -9.21 -4.25
CA ASN A 138 -15.96 -9.53 -4.39
C ASN A 138 -15.13 -8.24 -4.20
N PRO A 139 -14.07 -8.24 -3.37
CA PRO A 139 -13.23 -7.05 -3.16
C PRO A 139 -12.70 -6.44 -4.44
N GLN A 140 -12.52 -7.24 -5.49
CA GLN A 140 -12.16 -6.70 -6.78
C GLN A 140 -13.24 -6.95 -7.83
N THR A 141 -13.47 -5.92 -8.65
CA THR A 141 -14.35 -5.98 -9.82
C THR A 141 -13.53 -6.04 -11.10
N ILE A 142 -14.05 -6.70 -12.14
CA ILE A 142 -13.34 -6.83 -13.42
C ILE A 142 -13.29 -5.47 -14.12
N GLY A 143 -12.09 -5.02 -14.43
CA GLY A 143 -11.79 -3.81 -15.19
C GLY A 143 -11.43 -4.11 -16.64
N THR A 144 -10.38 -3.45 -17.12
CA THR A 144 -9.83 -3.67 -18.47
C THR A 144 -9.45 -5.14 -18.66
N SER A 145 -9.77 -5.71 -19.82
CA SER A 145 -9.48 -7.10 -20.14
C SER A 145 -9.18 -7.24 -21.62
N PHE A 146 -8.04 -7.85 -21.98
CA PHE A 146 -7.62 -8.02 -23.36
C PHE A 146 -6.85 -9.33 -23.58
N LEU A 147 -6.82 -9.76 -24.83
CA LEU A 147 -6.10 -10.95 -25.27
C LEU A 147 -4.62 -10.63 -25.47
N GLY A 148 -3.77 -11.36 -24.74
CA GLY A 148 -2.32 -11.39 -24.86
C GLY A 148 -1.85 -12.32 -25.99
N PRO A 149 -0.69 -13.00 -25.81
CA PRO A 149 -0.27 -14.11 -26.66
C PRO A 149 -1.33 -15.20 -26.83
N GLN A 150 -1.35 -15.83 -28.00
CA GLN A 150 -2.25 -16.93 -28.34
C GLN A 150 -1.56 -17.96 -29.26
N LEU A 151 -2.14 -19.15 -29.37
CA LEU A 151 -1.56 -20.26 -30.12
C LEU A 151 -1.21 -19.90 -31.58
N SER A 152 -2.05 -19.13 -32.27
CA SER A 152 -1.88 -18.82 -33.70
C SER A 152 -0.66 -17.95 -34.01
N GLU A 153 -0.07 -17.28 -33.02
CA GLU A 153 1.14 -16.46 -33.17
C GLU A 153 2.33 -16.96 -32.33
N ALA A 154 2.09 -17.87 -31.38
CA ALA A 154 3.14 -18.46 -30.56
C ALA A 154 3.58 -19.82 -31.12
N GLY A 155 2.61 -20.69 -31.46
CA GLY A 155 2.87 -22.00 -32.05
C GLY A 155 3.40 -23.07 -31.07
N TYR A 156 3.32 -22.88 -29.76
CA TYR A 156 3.78 -23.87 -28.76
C TYR A 156 2.63 -24.43 -27.92
N ILE A 157 2.78 -25.69 -27.52
CA ILE A 157 1.91 -26.39 -26.57
C ILE A 157 2.82 -27.12 -25.57
N PRO A 158 2.72 -26.85 -24.26
CA PRO A 158 1.83 -25.85 -23.64
C PRO A 158 2.31 -24.38 -23.81
N PRO A 159 1.41 -23.39 -23.60
CA PRO A 159 1.73 -21.96 -23.55
C PRO A 159 2.59 -21.50 -22.37
N ASP A 160 2.43 -22.03 -21.17
CA ASP A 160 3.08 -21.55 -19.93
C ASP A 160 2.93 -20.03 -19.72
N SER A 161 1.70 -19.64 -19.36
CA SER A 161 1.27 -18.24 -19.37
C SER A 161 1.88 -17.38 -18.25
N GLN A 162 2.44 -16.23 -18.60
CA GLN A 162 3.05 -15.29 -17.65
C GLN A 162 2.78 -13.83 -18.02
N GLY A 163 2.81 -12.95 -17.03
CA GLY A 163 2.68 -11.51 -17.27
C GLY A 163 2.88 -10.67 -16.02
N ASP A 164 3.22 -9.40 -16.21
CA ASP A 164 3.36 -8.44 -15.13
C ASP A 164 3.02 -7.01 -15.60
N VAL A 165 2.86 -6.09 -14.65
CA VAL A 165 2.40 -4.73 -14.86
C VAL A 165 3.40 -3.72 -14.33
N GLY A 166 3.81 -2.81 -15.20
CA GLY A 166 4.63 -1.65 -14.86
C GLY A 166 3.77 -0.39 -14.74
N PRO A 167 4.40 0.80 -14.64
CA PRO A 167 3.66 2.05 -14.41
C PRO A 167 2.69 2.41 -15.54
N SER A 168 3.00 2.07 -16.79
CA SER A 168 2.19 2.45 -17.96
C SER A 168 1.85 1.29 -18.89
N GLN A 169 2.45 0.12 -18.66
CA GLN A 169 2.43 -0.99 -19.61
C GLN A 169 2.23 -2.33 -18.92
N VAL A 170 1.74 -3.29 -19.69
CA VAL A 170 1.55 -4.69 -19.30
C VAL A 170 2.42 -5.52 -20.23
N LEU A 171 3.30 -6.34 -19.68
CA LEU A 171 4.14 -7.26 -20.45
C LEU A 171 3.60 -8.68 -20.25
N VAL A 172 3.33 -9.37 -21.35
CA VAL A 172 2.76 -10.73 -21.32
C VAL A 172 3.64 -11.64 -22.17
N CYS A 173 3.93 -12.83 -21.67
CA CYS A 173 4.63 -13.86 -22.42
C CYS A 173 3.97 -15.23 -22.25
N ALA A 174 4.31 -16.09 -23.20
CA ALA A 174 4.05 -17.50 -23.23
C ALA A 174 5.21 -18.13 -24.03
N ASN A 175 5.40 -19.44 -23.95
CA ASN A 175 6.27 -20.17 -24.86
C ASN A 175 6.04 -19.71 -26.31
N GLY A 176 7.12 -19.25 -26.94
CA GLY A 176 7.14 -18.74 -28.30
C GLY A 176 6.77 -17.27 -28.50
N ARG A 177 6.24 -16.52 -27.52
CA ARG A 177 5.89 -15.10 -27.74
C ARG A 177 6.01 -14.20 -26.51
N ILE A 178 6.53 -12.98 -26.71
CA ILE A 178 6.53 -11.89 -25.74
C ILE A 178 5.97 -10.60 -26.35
N LYS A 179 5.04 -9.96 -25.65
CA LYS A 179 4.28 -8.79 -26.13
C LYS A 179 4.08 -7.75 -25.04
N VAL A 180 4.31 -6.48 -25.37
CA VAL A 180 4.00 -5.35 -24.49
C VAL A 180 2.72 -4.65 -24.94
N TYR A 181 1.90 -4.25 -23.98
CA TYR A 181 0.65 -3.52 -24.18
C TYR A 181 0.62 -2.27 -23.30
N SER A 182 -0.17 -1.27 -23.66
CA SER A 182 -0.63 -0.26 -22.69
C SER A 182 -1.57 -0.91 -21.66
N LYS A 183 -1.79 -0.27 -20.51
CA LYS A 183 -2.82 -0.71 -19.54
C LYS A 183 -4.25 -0.74 -20.11
N ALA A 184 -4.48 -0.11 -21.27
CA ALA A 184 -5.76 -0.18 -21.99
C ALA A 184 -5.83 -1.34 -23.00
N GLY A 185 -4.78 -2.16 -23.12
CA GLY A 185 -4.72 -3.29 -24.05
C GLY A 185 -4.29 -2.94 -25.48
N VAL A 186 -3.73 -1.75 -25.70
CA VAL A 186 -3.19 -1.38 -27.03
C VAL A 186 -1.78 -1.96 -27.17
N LEU A 187 -1.53 -2.72 -28.24
CA LEU A 187 -0.22 -3.31 -28.52
C LEU A 187 0.85 -2.22 -28.66
N GLY A 188 1.99 -2.41 -27.99
CA GLY A 188 3.15 -1.52 -28.03
C GLY A 188 4.24 -2.00 -28.99
N GLY A 189 5.45 -1.46 -28.80
CA GLY A 189 6.57 -1.66 -29.74
C GLY A 189 7.26 -3.03 -29.70
N LEU A 190 7.07 -3.80 -28.62
CA LEU A 190 7.63 -5.16 -28.49
C LEU A 190 6.56 -6.21 -28.77
N ASN A 191 6.80 -7.01 -29.81
CA ASN A 191 6.00 -8.18 -30.18
C ASN A 191 6.91 -9.17 -30.94
N ALA A 192 7.60 -10.03 -30.20
CA ALA A 192 8.64 -10.90 -30.78
C ALA A 192 8.42 -12.36 -30.40
N ASP A 193 8.94 -13.25 -31.24
CA ASP A 193 9.19 -14.64 -30.87
C ASP A 193 10.24 -14.70 -29.75
N LEU A 194 10.11 -15.63 -28.80
CA LEU A 194 11.05 -15.73 -27.69
C LEU A 194 12.48 -16.08 -28.13
N ASP A 195 12.65 -16.88 -29.17
CA ASP A 195 13.97 -17.21 -29.71
C ASP A 195 14.61 -15.96 -30.33
N VAL A 196 13.82 -15.11 -30.96
CA VAL A 196 14.30 -13.81 -31.48
C VAL A 196 14.70 -12.89 -30.33
N PHE A 197 13.86 -12.80 -29.30
CA PHE A 197 14.09 -11.98 -28.11
C PHE A 197 15.39 -12.37 -27.40
N PHE A 198 15.63 -13.66 -27.18
CA PHE A 198 16.83 -14.19 -26.51
C PHE A 198 17.98 -14.59 -27.44
N SER A 199 17.89 -14.32 -28.75
CA SER A 199 18.84 -14.77 -29.78
C SER A 199 20.33 -14.48 -29.52
N SER A 200 20.65 -13.52 -28.65
CA SER A 200 22.03 -13.21 -28.27
C SER A 200 22.61 -14.15 -27.20
N VAL A 201 21.77 -14.93 -26.52
CA VAL A 201 22.15 -15.75 -25.34
C VAL A 201 21.56 -17.17 -25.34
N ASP A 202 20.67 -17.49 -26.27
CA ASP A 202 20.03 -18.82 -26.41
C ASP A 202 20.98 -19.91 -26.98
N ASN A 203 22.08 -19.48 -27.61
CA ASN A 203 23.05 -20.34 -28.30
C ASN A 203 22.42 -21.18 -29.44
N GLY A 204 21.36 -20.66 -30.06
CA GLY A 204 20.71 -21.25 -31.23
C GLY A 204 20.02 -22.60 -30.98
N THR A 205 19.69 -22.93 -29.73
CA THR A 205 19.03 -24.20 -29.38
C THR A 205 17.52 -24.04 -29.14
N GLY A 206 16.97 -22.83 -29.31
CA GLY A 206 15.58 -22.53 -28.97
C GLY A 206 15.39 -22.26 -27.48
N THR A 207 14.24 -21.69 -27.15
CA THR A 207 13.93 -21.14 -25.83
C THR A 207 12.59 -21.62 -25.29
N SER A 208 12.45 -21.56 -23.97
CA SER A 208 11.23 -21.95 -23.26
C SER A 208 11.10 -21.27 -21.91
N ASP A 209 9.92 -21.42 -21.34
CA ASP A 209 9.53 -21.15 -19.95
C ASP A 209 9.85 -19.71 -19.53
N PRO A 210 9.29 -18.73 -20.24
CA PRO A 210 9.54 -17.35 -19.92
C PRO A 210 8.83 -16.99 -18.60
N HIS A 211 9.50 -16.22 -17.74
CA HIS A 211 8.88 -15.69 -16.52
C HIS A 211 9.24 -14.23 -16.32
N ILE A 212 8.24 -13.39 -16.01
CA ILE A 212 8.36 -11.92 -15.99
C ILE A 212 8.19 -11.39 -14.56
N ARG A 213 9.02 -10.41 -14.19
CA ARG A 213 8.76 -9.51 -13.05
C ARG A 213 9.04 -8.05 -13.41
N TYR A 214 8.15 -7.15 -13.03
CA TYR A 214 8.42 -5.71 -12.96
C TYR A 214 8.84 -5.34 -11.54
N ASP A 215 10.12 -5.02 -11.37
CA ASP A 215 10.64 -4.58 -10.08
C ASP A 215 10.49 -3.07 -9.95
N ARG A 216 9.53 -2.63 -9.12
CA ARG A 216 9.33 -1.21 -8.84
C ARG A 216 10.57 -0.56 -8.25
N LEU A 217 11.32 -1.25 -7.38
CA LEU A 217 12.45 -0.66 -6.65
C LEU A 217 13.60 -0.25 -7.57
N THR A 218 13.81 -0.97 -8.68
CA THR A 218 14.79 -0.59 -9.71
C THR A 218 14.16 -0.01 -10.96
N GLN A 219 12.83 0.06 -11.04
CA GLN A 219 12.05 0.52 -12.18
C GLN A 219 12.42 -0.20 -13.48
N ARG A 220 12.52 -1.53 -13.43
CA ARG A 220 12.97 -2.37 -14.55
C ARG A 220 12.15 -3.65 -14.64
N TRP A 221 12.05 -4.15 -15.87
CA TRP A 221 11.52 -5.47 -16.18
C TRP A 221 12.66 -6.48 -16.17
N TYR A 222 12.46 -7.59 -15.46
CA TYR A 222 13.31 -8.77 -15.49
C TYR A 222 12.52 -9.92 -16.12
N ILE A 223 13.14 -10.58 -17.09
CA ILE A 223 12.58 -11.75 -17.75
C ILE A 223 13.61 -12.86 -17.65
N VAL A 224 13.20 -14.04 -17.24
CA VAL A 224 14.02 -15.25 -17.29
C VAL A 224 13.44 -16.25 -18.26
N GLY A 225 14.25 -17.21 -18.69
CA GLY A 225 13.84 -18.37 -19.47
C GLY A 225 15.00 -19.34 -19.60
N ILE A 226 14.75 -20.47 -20.27
CA ILE A 226 15.77 -21.50 -20.51
C ILE A 226 16.03 -21.69 -22.00
N ASN A 227 17.23 -22.16 -22.34
CA ASN A 227 17.50 -22.67 -23.67
C ASN A 227 17.30 -24.20 -23.72
N LEU A 228 17.08 -24.75 -24.92
CA LEU A 228 16.74 -26.18 -25.13
C LEU A 228 17.84 -26.96 -25.87
N PRO A 229 19.03 -27.19 -25.28
CA PRO A 229 20.06 -28.01 -25.93
C PRO A 229 19.58 -29.46 -26.12
N ALA A 230 20.10 -30.13 -27.16
CA ALA A 230 19.72 -31.52 -27.46
C ALA A 230 20.11 -32.54 -26.36
N SER A 231 21.09 -32.20 -25.51
CA SER A 231 21.53 -33.03 -24.38
C SER A 231 22.40 -32.22 -23.42
N GLY A 232 22.38 -32.59 -22.13
CA GLY A 232 23.28 -32.04 -21.11
C GLY A 232 22.74 -30.76 -20.45
N ALA A 233 23.62 -30.03 -19.76
CA ALA A 233 23.25 -28.83 -19.04
C ALA A 233 22.77 -27.73 -19.97
N ASN A 234 21.63 -27.14 -19.62
CA ASN A 234 21.09 -25.95 -20.27
C ASN A 234 21.52 -24.67 -19.55
N ARG A 235 21.06 -23.55 -20.08
CA ARG A 235 21.34 -22.20 -19.62
C ARG A 235 20.08 -21.56 -19.09
N ILE A 236 20.24 -20.84 -17.98
CA ILE A 236 19.28 -19.84 -17.52
C ILE A 236 19.63 -18.53 -18.23
N MET A 237 18.69 -17.99 -18.99
CA MET A 237 18.79 -16.71 -19.68
C MET A 237 18.07 -15.64 -18.88
N ILE A 238 18.61 -14.42 -18.89
CA ILE A 238 18.04 -13.28 -18.16
C ILE A 238 18.05 -12.07 -19.07
N ALA A 239 16.91 -11.39 -19.20
CA ALA A 239 16.80 -10.09 -19.84
C ALA A 239 16.42 -9.02 -18.81
N ARG A 240 17.07 -7.86 -18.89
CA ARG A 240 16.79 -6.69 -18.04
C ARG A 240 16.52 -5.47 -18.91
N SER A 241 15.38 -4.81 -18.74
CA SER A 241 15.08 -3.57 -19.46
C SER A 241 15.98 -2.41 -19.02
N SER A 242 16.11 -1.39 -19.87
CA SER A 242 16.84 -0.15 -19.56
C SER A 242 16.08 0.75 -18.58
N GLY A 243 14.77 0.60 -18.46
CA GLY A 243 13.90 1.39 -17.58
C GLY A 243 12.46 0.86 -17.56
N PRO A 244 11.50 1.65 -17.04
CA PRO A 244 10.15 1.16 -16.74
C PRO A 244 9.23 1.12 -17.96
N THR A 245 9.54 1.85 -19.02
CA THR A 245 8.74 1.91 -20.25
C THR A 245 9.52 1.31 -21.42
N ILE A 246 8.90 0.33 -22.07
CA ILE A 246 9.40 -0.37 -23.25
C ILE A 246 8.88 0.39 -24.48
N THR A 247 9.74 1.24 -25.03
CA THR A 247 9.56 1.90 -26.34
C THR A 247 10.48 1.24 -27.37
N ASN A 248 10.32 1.61 -28.64
CA ASN A 248 11.23 1.21 -29.72
C ASN A 248 12.71 1.51 -29.45
N THR A 249 13.00 2.64 -28.80
CA THR A 249 14.36 3.05 -28.43
C THR A 249 14.80 2.55 -27.06
N ALA A 250 13.91 1.91 -26.28
CA ALA A 250 14.30 1.22 -25.06
C ALA A 250 15.15 -0.01 -25.42
N SER A 251 15.90 -0.52 -24.46
CA SER A 251 16.75 -1.69 -24.68
C SER A 251 16.58 -2.74 -23.61
N PHE A 252 16.89 -3.98 -23.96
CA PHE A 252 17.13 -5.06 -23.03
C PHE A 252 18.61 -5.41 -23.02
N THR A 253 19.14 -5.71 -21.84
CA THR A 253 20.47 -6.31 -21.68
C THR A 253 20.30 -7.77 -21.29
N PHE A 254 20.87 -8.65 -22.10
CA PHE A 254 20.73 -10.09 -22.03
C PHE A 254 21.97 -10.72 -21.40
N PHE A 255 21.73 -11.66 -20.50
CA PHE A 255 22.74 -12.43 -19.79
C PHE A 255 22.38 -13.92 -19.85
N GLN A 256 23.36 -14.78 -19.59
CA GLN A 256 23.12 -16.20 -19.37
C GLN A 256 24.18 -16.79 -18.46
N PHE A 257 23.82 -17.90 -17.81
CA PHE A 257 24.78 -18.81 -17.19
C PHE A 257 24.30 -20.25 -17.40
N GLN A 258 25.24 -21.18 -17.55
CA GLN A 258 24.94 -22.61 -17.52
C GLN A 258 24.60 -23.02 -16.09
N GLN A 259 23.55 -23.83 -15.90
CA GLN A 259 22.95 -24.07 -14.57
C GLN A 259 23.95 -24.62 -13.53
N ASP A 260 24.89 -25.48 -13.94
CA ASP A 260 25.90 -26.13 -13.10
C ASP A 260 27.25 -25.38 -13.04
N ALA A 261 27.32 -24.16 -13.56
CA ALA A 261 28.55 -23.35 -13.57
C ALA A 261 28.74 -22.46 -12.33
N ALA A 262 27.69 -22.25 -11.53
CA ALA A 262 27.73 -21.37 -10.35
C ALA A 262 27.45 -22.17 -9.07
N GLY A 263 28.46 -22.36 -8.22
CA GLY A 263 28.37 -23.22 -7.03
C GLY A 263 29.09 -24.55 -7.24
N THR A 264 28.87 -25.50 -6.34
CA THR A 264 29.41 -26.86 -6.45
C THR A 264 28.27 -27.81 -6.81
N PRO A 265 28.10 -28.18 -8.10
CA PRO A 265 27.04 -29.10 -8.50
C PRO A 265 27.25 -30.48 -7.88
N GLY A 266 26.14 -31.16 -7.58
CA GLY A 266 26.10 -32.50 -7.04
C GLY A 266 25.68 -33.50 -8.10
N ALA A 267 24.61 -34.26 -7.81
CA ALA A 267 23.99 -35.18 -8.76
C ALA A 267 23.40 -34.46 -9.99
N ASP A 268 23.24 -33.14 -9.91
CA ASP A 268 22.72 -32.26 -10.96
C ASP A 268 23.82 -31.69 -11.89
N LEU A 269 25.06 -32.16 -11.79
CA LEU A 269 26.09 -31.90 -12.78
C LEU A 269 25.66 -32.41 -14.16
N GLY A 270 25.63 -31.54 -15.17
CA GLY A 270 25.17 -31.89 -16.52
C GLY A 270 23.66 -32.07 -16.65
N ALA A 271 22.87 -31.81 -15.61
CA ALA A 271 21.41 -31.95 -15.63
C ALA A 271 20.73 -30.79 -16.37
N PHE A 272 19.53 -31.03 -16.86
CA PHE A 272 18.67 -30.01 -17.43
C PHE A 272 17.88 -29.30 -16.31
N ALA A 273 17.95 -27.97 -16.25
CA ALA A 273 17.18 -27.13 -15.34
C ALA A 273 15.88 -26.71 -16.02
N ASP A 274 14.76 -27.20 -15.52
CA ASP A 274 13.43 -26.98 -16.07
C ASP A 274 12.59 -26.09 -15.13
N TYR A 275 11.54 -25.48 -15.67
CA TYR A 275 10.58 -24.67 -14.92
C TYR A 275 11.27 -23.57 -14.07
N PRO A 276 11.99 -22.61 -14.68
CA PRO A 276 12.59 -21.50 -13.96
C PRO A 276 11.51 -20.62 -13.30
N THR A 277 11.50 -20.57 -11.98
CA THR A 277 10.68 -19.61 -11.23
C THR A 277 11.43 -18.29 -11.06
N LEU A 278 10.72 -17.19 -10.80
CA LEU A 278 11.36 -15.89 -10.56
C LEU A 278 10.65 -15.10 -9.47
N GLY A 279 11.42 -14.70 -8.47
CA GLY A 279 11.08 -13.64 -7.53
C GLY A 279 12.17 -12.56 -7.51
N VAL A 280 11.80 -11.34 -7.15
CA VAL A 280 12.72 -10.20 -7.02
C VAL A 280 12.55 -9.56 -5.65
N ASP A 281 13.65 -9.20 -5.00
CA ASP A 281 13.63 -8.28 -3.88
C ASP A 281 14.55 -7.09 -4.14
N LYS A 282 14.74 -6.22 -3.15
CA LYS A 282 15.67 -5.08 -3.20
C LYS A 282 17.09 -5.42 -3.69
N PHE A 283 17.61 -6.61 -3.42
CA PHE A 283 19.02 -6.98 -3.60
C PHE A 283 19.30 -7.96 -4.72
N ALA A 284 18.37 -8.87 -5.03
CA ALA A 284 18.64 -10.00 -5.90
C ALA A 284 17.42 -10.47 -6.69
N LEU A 285 17.69 -11.27 -7.72
CA LEU A 285 16.69 -12.16 -8.34
C LEU A 285 16.87 -13.56 -7.75
N TYR A 286 15.76 -14.26 -7.54
CA TYR A 286 15.69 -15.60 -6.97
C TYR A 286 15.11 -16.54 -8.01
N ILE A 287 15.92 -17.48 -8.49
CA ILE A 287 15.52 -18.43 -9.53
C ILE A 287 15.57 -19.84 -8.97
N GLY A 288 14.46 -20.56 -9.02
CA GLY A 288 14.39 -21.98 -8.67
C GLY A 288 14.08 -22.84 -9.88
N CYS A 289 14.66 -24.03 -9.95
CA CYS A 289 14.41 -24.97 -11.04
C CYS A 289 14.26 -26.40 -10.53
N ASN A 290 13.56 -27.22 -11.32
CA ASN A 290 13.56 -28.67 -11.23
C ASN A 290 14.74 -29.22 -12.06
N MET A 291 15.44 -30.23 -11.53
CA MET A 291 16.66 -30.77 -12.16
C MET A 291 16.39 -32.17 -12.73
N PHE A 292 16.80 -32.39 -13.99
CA PHE A 292 16.53 -33.63 -14.75
C PHE A 292 17.77 -34.28 -15.35
N ASN A 293 17.91 -35.61 -15.18
CA ASN A 293 18.99 -36.40 -15.79
C ASN A 293 18.65 -37.91 -15.96
N PRO A 294 17.89 -38.32 -17.01
CA PRO A 294 16.87 -37.55 -17.71
C PRO A 294 15.56 -37.41 -16.89
N SER A 295 15.41 -38.22 -15.83
CA SER A 295 14.33 -38.16 -14.86
C SER A 295 14.58 -37.06 -13.82
N TYR A 296 13.52 -36.66 -13.10
CA TYR A 296 13.65 -35.72 -11.99
C TYR A 296 14.60 -36.25 -10.91
N ILE A 297 15.59 -35.44 -10.52
CA ILE A 297 16.60 -35.79 -9.51
C ILE A 297 16.65 -34.84 -8.31
N GLY A 298 15.87 -33.76 -8.31
CA GLY A 298 15.85 -32.78 -7.23
C GLY A 298 15.60 -31.35 -7.69
N THR A 299 15.84 -30.40 -6.79
CA THR A 299 15.69 -28.96 -7.08
C THR A 299 16.95 -28.19 -6.71
N SER A 300 17.25 -27.18 -7.51
CA SER A 300 18.38 -26.26 -7.31
C SER A 300 17.88 -24.82 -7.39
N VAL A 301 18.58 -23.91 -6.72
CA VAL A 301 18.21 -22.48 -6.69
C VAL A 301 19.42 -21.58 -6.89
N TRP A 302 19.21 -20.42 -7.49
CA TRP A 302 20.24 -19.41 -7.75
C TRP A 302 19.80 -18.03 -7.27
N VAL A 303 20.77 -17.30 -6.72
CA VAL A 303 20.62 -15.91 -6.26
C VAL A 303 21.49 -15.02 -7.14
N ILE A 304 20.85 -14.12 -7.89
CA ILE A 304 21.52 -13.22 -8.85
C ILE A 304 21.68 -11.85 -8.21
N ASN A 305 22.91 -11.33 -8.16
CA ASN A 305 23.16 -10.01 -7.58
C ASN A 305 22.57 -8.90 -8.47
N LYS A 306 21.51 -8.22 -7.99
CA LYS A 306 20.79 -7.20 -8.76
C LYS A 306 21.61 -5.93 -8.98
N THR A 307 22.52 -5.58 -8.06
CA THR A 307 23.40 -4.41 -8.23
C THR A 307 24.33 -4.61 -9.43
N ASN A 308 24.98 -5.76 -9.51
CA ASN A 308 25.88 -6.10 -10.61
C ASN A 308 25.10 -6.25 -11.93
N LEU A 309 23.94 -6.90 -11.89
CA LEU A 309 23.04 -7.07 -13.04
C LEU A 309 22.62 -5.70 -13.62
N ASN A 310 22.29 -4.74 -12.75
CA ASN A 310 21.97 -3.37 -13.16
C ASN A 310 23.18 -2.58 -13.67
N ALA A 311 24.39 -2.92 -13.22
CA ALA A 311 25.63 -2.37 -13.75
C ALA A 311 26.09 -3.01 -15.07
N GLY A 312 25.39 -4.03 -15.59
CA GLY A 312 25.73 -4.67 -16.87
C GLY A 312 26.63 -5.92 -16.76
N SER A 313 26.83 -6.44 -15.55
CA SER A 313 27.62 -7.66 -15.27
C SER A 313 26.77 -8.71 -14.54
N LEU A 314 27.13 -9.98 -14.66
CA LEU A 314 26.36 -11.06 -14.00
C LEU A 314 27.18 -11.69 -12.88
N THR A 315 26.59 -11.73 -11.67
CA THR A 315 27.12 -12.49 -10.53
C THR A 315 26.04 -13.40 -9.99
N VAL A 316 26.34 -14.70 -9.93
CA VAL A 316 25.39 -15.76 -9.57
C VAL A 316 25.93 -16.55 -8.39
N THR A 317 25.06 -16.87 -7.44
CA THR A 317 25.36 -17.82 -6.36
C THR A 317 24.38 -18.97 -6.45
N GLY A 318 24.86 -20.18 -6.77
CA GLY A 318 24.02 -21.38 -6.86
C GLY A 318 24.05 -22.24 -5.59
N PHE A 319 22.90 -22.82 -5.28
CA PHE A 319 22.67 -23.82 -4.24
C PHE A 319 22.04 -25.04 -4.89
N HIS A 320 22.84 -26.10 -4.99
CA HIS A 320 22.48 -27.29 -5.76
C HIS A 320 21.80 -28.35 -4.88
N GLN A 321 20.84 -29.07 -5.46
CA GLN A 321 20.17 -30.22 -4.85
C GLN A 321 19.63 -29.91 -3.43
N ILE A 322 18.99 -28.74 -3.28
CA ILE A 322 18.38 -28.28 -2.02
C ILE A 322 17.22 -29.16 -1.55
N SER A 323 16.69 -29.98 -2.47
CA SER A 323 15.85 -31.15 -2.22
C SER A 323 16.22 -32.26 -3.21
N ASN A 324 16.09 -33.51 -2.83
CA ASN A 324 16.25 -34.69 -3.70
C ASN A 324 15.67 -35.95 -3.01
N GLY A 325 15.83 -37.14 -3.60
CA GLY A 325 15.30 -38.39 -3.03
C GLY A 325 15.80 -38.76 -1.63
N SER A 326 16.86 -38.12 -1.12
CA SER A 326 17.41 -38.33 0.23
C SER A 326 17.39 -37.08 1.11
N ILE A 327 17.10 -35.91 0.54
CA ILE A 327 17.09 -34.62 1.24
C ILE A 327 15.69 -34.01 1.12
N GLU A 328 15.04 -33.84 2.27
CA GLU A 328 13.80 -33.07 2.32
C GLU A 328 14.07 -31.60 1.94
N GLY A 329 13.19 -31.00 1.16
CA GLY A 329 13.23 -29.58 0.83
C GLY A 329 12.04 -29.16 -0.04
N PRO A 330 12.05 -27.90 -0.52
CA PRO A 330 11.02 -27.41 -1.42
C PRO A 330 11.14 -28.08 -2.80
N ARG A 331 10.10 -28.80 -3.21
CA ARG A 331 9.84 -29.22 -4.59
C ARG A 331 9.33 -28.01 -5.38
N THR A 332 9.80 -27.86 -6.61
CA THR A 332 9.47 -26.72 -7.50
C THR A 332 9.59 -25.37 -6.77
N PRO A 333 10.79 -25.01 -6.25
CA PRO A 333 10.96 -23.84 -5.41
C PRO A 333 10.61 -22.56 -6.17
N GLN A 334 9.64 -21.82 -5.65
CA GLN A 334 9.25 -20.50 -6.11
C GLN A 334 10.20 -19.46 -5.51
N GLY A 335 10.91 -18.72 -6.35
CA GLY A 335 11.51 -17.46 -5.94
C GLY A 335 10.42 -16.49 -5.50
N VAL A 336 10.57 -15.90 -4.32
CA VAL A 336 9.53 -15.03 -3.73
C VAL A 336 9.77 -13.59 -4.14
N ASP A 337 8.75 -12.95 -4.69
CA ASP A 337 8.77 -11.51 -4.98
C ASP A 337 8.54 -10.71 -3.69
N ASN A 338 9.24 -9.59 -3.53
CA ASN A 338 9.13 -8.73 -2.35
C ASN A 338 9.46 -7.28 -2.72
N ASP A 339 8.41 -6.48 -2.80
CA ASP A 339 8.49 -5.09 -3.23
C ASP A 339 8.87 -4.12 -2.08
N ASP A 340 9.09 -4.60 -0.86
CA ASP A 340 9.35 -3.74 0.30
C ASP A 340 10.81 -3.18 0.26
N PRO A 341 11.00 -1.85 0.20
CA PRO A 341 12.34 -1.25 0.21
C PRO A 341 13.10 -1.46 1.53
N SER A 342 12.42 -1.91 2.58
CA SER A 342 13.01 -2.27 3.87
C SER A 342 13.39 -3.75 3.99
N ALA A 343 13.11 -4.58 2.97
CA ALA A 343 13.53 -5.98 2.95
C ALA A 343 15.05 -6.12 3.17
N THR A 344 15.44 -7.11 3.97
CA THR A 344 16.84 -7.43 4.32
C THR A 344 17.26 -8.84 3.91
N GLU A 345 16.28 -9.68 3.54
CA GLU A 345 16.42 -11.11 3.29
C GLU A 345 15.55 -11.51 2.09
N GLY A 346 15.99 -12.54 1.36
CA GLY A 346 15.25 -13.18 0.28
C GLY A 346 14.65 -14.52 0.70
N TYR A 347 13.77 -15.08 -0.13
CA TYR A 347 13.09 -16.34 0.18
C TYR A 347 12.85 -17.22 -1.06
N PHE A 348 12.87 -18.52 -0.82
CA PHE A 348 12.28 -19.55 -1.68
C PHE A 348 11.20 -20.30 -0.90
N ILE A 349 10.15 -20.73 -1.58
CA ILE A 349 9.08 -21.56 -0.99
C ILE A 349 8.63 -22.66 -1.96
N GLY A 350 8.29 -23.83 -1.43
CA GLY A 350 7.71 -24.93 -2.22
C GLY A 350 6.93 -25.88 -1.32
N VAL A 351 6.23 -26.84 -1.93
CA VAL A 351 5.69 -28.01 -1.20
C VAL A 351 6.85 -28.93 -0.80
N SER A 352 6.72 -29.68 0.30
CA SER A 352 7.79 -30.58 0.72
C SER A 352 7.85 -31.80 -0.21
N ASN A 353 9.04 -32.14 -0.70
CA ASN A 353 9.25 -33.32 -1.54
C ASN A 353 9.09 -34.67 -0.82
N PHE A 354 8.87 -34.68 0.51
CA PHE A 354 8.78 -35.90 1.34
C PHE A 354 7.39 -36.12 1.96
N SER A 355 6.51 -35.12 1.92
CA SER A 355 5.20 -35.19 2.56
C SER A 355 4.25 -34.16 1.97
N TYR A 356 3.02 -34.58 1.64
CA TYR A 356 1.93 -33.66 1.38
C TYR A 356 1.59 -32.88 2.65
N SER A 357 0.84 -31.78 2.49
CA SER A 357 0.34 -30.93 3.60
C SER A 357 1.44 -30.29 4.43
N ARG A 358 2.57 -30.01 3.77
CA ARG A 358 3.71 -29.30 4.35
C ARG A 358 4.36 -28.40 3.31
N LEU A 359 4.50 -27.12 3.65
CA LEU A 359 5.29 -26.16 2.89
C LEU A 359 6.69 -26.08 3.47
N THR A 360 7.69 -25.80 2.64
CA THR A 360 9.07 -25.60 3.07
C THR A 360 9.58 -24.25 2.56
N ILE A 361 10.00 -23.39 3.48
CA ILE A 361 10.64 -22.11 3.17
C ILE A 361 12.16 -22.24 3.35
N ARG A 362 12.91 -21.58 2.46
CA ARG A 362 14.35 -21.35 2.59
C ARG A 362 14.61 -19.85 2.57
N ARG A 363 15.27 -19.33 3.60
CA ARG A 363 15.64 -17.93 3.71
C ARG A 363 17.03 -17.71 3.13
N VAL A 364 17.21 -16.63 2.39
CA VAL A 364 18.49 -16.16 1.86
C VAL A 364 18.94 -14.93 2.66
N THR A 365 20.03 -15.08 3.40
CA THR A 365 20.67 -13.98 4.11
C THR A 365 21.76 -13.35 3.25
N ASN A 366 21.97 -12.04 3.40
CA ASN A 366 22.93 -11.24 2.63
C ASN A 366 22.81 -11.38 1.08
N PRO A 367 21.59 -11.36 0.51
CA PRO A 367 21.36 -11.67 -0.91
C PRO A 367 22.14 -10.78 -1.89
N GLY A 368 22.40 -9.52 -1.52
CA GLY A 368 23.12 -8.55 -2.36
C GLY A 368 24.65 -8.61 -2.26
N THR A 369 25.22 -9.53 -1.49
CA THR A 369 26.69 -9.62 -1.32
C THR A 369 27.17 -11.07 -1.37
N SER A 370 27.10 -11.79 -0.25
CA SER A 370 27.54 -13.18 -0.09
C SER A 370 26.37 -14.03 0.39
N PRO A 371 25.46 -14.45 -0.51
CA PRO A 371 24.24 -15.14 -0.14
C PRO A 371 24.50 -16.39 0.70
N ALA A 372 23.73 -16.61 1.75
CA ALA A 372 23.73 -17.86 2.51
C ALA A 372 22.29 -18.35 2.73
N LEU A 373 22.08 -19.64 2.47
CA LEU A 373 20.77 -20.28 2.50
C LEU A 373 20.53 -20.96 3.86
N SER A 374 19.35 -20.76 4.45
CA SER A 374 18.96 -21.44 5.69
C SER A 374 18.76 -22.94 5.51
N GLY A 375 18.58 -23.66 6.63
CA GLY A 375 17.91 -24.96 6.63
C GLY A 375 16.41 -24.83 6.28
N ASN A 376 15.70 -25.97 6.28
CA ASN A 376 14.27 -26.00 6.00
C ASN A 376 13.45 -25.35 7.13
N LEU A 377 12.63 -24.36 6.77
CA LEU A 377 11.62 -23.77 7.65
C LEU A 377 10.26 -24.35 7.25
N SER A 378 9.91 -25.50 7.83
CA SER A 378 8.72 -26.26 7.45
C SER A 378 7.46 -25.77 8.15
N ILE A 379 6.36 -25.70 7.41
CA ILE A 379 5.04 -25.25 7.88
C ILE A 379 4.02 -26.35 7.61
N THR A 380 3.36 -26.85 8.65
CA THR A 380 2.20 -27.74 8.50
C THR A 380 0.99 -26.93 8.02
N VAL A 381 0.30 -27.44 7.00
CA VAL A 381 -0.90 -26.81 6.43
C VAL A 381 -2.08 -27.79 6.47
N PRO A 382 -3.35 -27.35 6.27
CA PRO A 382 -4.47 -28.27 6.18
C PRO A 382 -4.30 -29.32 5.09
N THR A 383 -5.00 -30.44 5.22
CA THR A 383 -4.76 -31.60 4.36
C THR A 383 -4.89 -31.28 2.87
N THR A 384 -3.94 -31.84 2.14
CA THR A 384 -3.71 -31.82 0.69
C THR A 384 -3.20 -33.21 0.28
N GLY A 385 -3.24 -33.52 -1.00
CA GLY A 385 -2.75 -34.79 -1.52
C GLY A 385 -2.69 -34.78 -3.04
N PRO A 386 -2.68 -35.96 -3.68
CA PRO A 386 -2.63 -36.09 -5.12
C PRO A 386 -3.71 -35.28 -5.85
N VAL A 387 -3.37 -34.88 -7.07
CA VAL A 387 -4.24 -34.16 -7.99
C VAL A 387 -4.81 -35.11 -9.04
N ILE A 388 -5.76 -34.63 -9.84
CA ILE A 388 -6.41 -35.40 -10.91
C ILE A 388 -6.41 -34.56 -12.18
N SER A 389 -6.36 -35.20 -13.35
CA SER A 389 -6.65 -34.52 -14.61
C SER A 389 -8.07 -33.93 -14.57
N VAL A 390 -8.27 -32.79 -15.24
CA VAL A 390 -9.51 -32.01 -15.13
C VAL A 390 -10.46 -32.31 -16.29
N PRO A 391 -11.63 -32.93 -16.03
CA PRO A 391 -12.66 -33.08 -17.07
C PRO A 391 -13.07 -31.71 -17.60
N CYS A 392 -13.31 -31.58 -18.90
CA CYS A 392 -13.73 -30.30 -19.48
C CYS A 392 -14.73 -30.49 -20.62
N LEU A 393 -15.76 -29.65 -20.68
CA LEU A 393 -16.86 -29.77 -21.63
C LEU A 393 -16.37 -29.73 -23.08
N GLY A 394 -16.67 -30.79 -23.83
CA GLY A 394 -16.35 -30.94 -25.24
C GLY A 394 -14.90 -31.37 -25.51
N THR A 395 -14.09 -31.61 -24.47
CA THR A 395 -12.78 -32.24 -24.62
C THR A 395 -12.97 -33.74 -24.85
N THR A 396 -12.16 -34.35 -25.72
CA THR A 396 -12.18 -35.80 -26.04
C THR A 396 -11.46 -36.64 -24.97
N GLY A 397 -10.91 -36.00 -23.93
CA GLY A 397 -10.30 -36.61 -22.76
C GLY A 397 -10.46 -35.69 -21.54
N SER A 398 -9.36 -35.12 -21.06
CA SER A 398 -9.31 -34.15 -19.96
C SER A 398 -8.17 -33.15 -20.20
N LEU A 399 -8.14 -32.08 -19.42
CA LEU A 399 -6.97 -31.22 -19.30
C LEU A 399 -6.02 -31.80 -18.25
N ASP A 400 -4.72 -31.59 -18.39
CA ASP A 400 -3.75 -31.98 -17.37
C ASP A 400 -4.04 -31.25 -16.04
N GLY A 401 -3.88 -32.01 -14.96
CA GLY A 401 -3.99 -31.49 -13.60
C GLY A 401 -2.64 -31.07 -13.03
N ILE A 402 -1.56 -31.36 -13.76
CA ILE A 402 -0.16 -31.29 -13.34
C ILE A 402 0.06 -31.98 -11.98
N ASP A 403 0.84 -31.38 -11.07
CA ASP A 403 1.08 -31.86 -9.71
C ASP A 403 0.60 -30.83 -8.65
N ASP A 404 1.04 -30.98 -7.39
CA ASP A 404 0.68 -30.10 -6.28
C ASP A 404 1.61 -28.89 -6.10
N ARG A 405 2.46 -28.55 -7.08
CA ARG A 405 3.41 -27.44 -7.02
C ARG A 405 2.75 -26.11 -6.65
N LEU A 406 3.49 -25.29 -5.90
CA LEU A 406 3.11 -23.90 -5.70
C LEU A 406 3.28 -23.12 -7.01
N TYR A 407 2.42 -22.14 -7.22
CA TYR A 407 2.59 -21.09 -8.24
C TYR A 407 3.23 -19.85 -7.61
N ALA A 408 3.18 -18.72 -8.32
CA ALA A 408 3.76 -17.45 -7.90
C ALA A 408 3.60 -17.17 -6.40
N ALA A 409 4.70 -16.75 -5.77
CA ALA A 409 4.76 -16.39 -4.36
C ALA A 409 5.24 -14.95 -4.20
N ASP A 410 4.55 -14.20 -3.35
CA ASP A 410 4.76 -12.77 -3.17
C ASP A 410 4.68 -12.38 -1.70
N ILE A 411 5.56 -11.49 -1.26
CA ILE A 411 5.52 -10.84 0.04
C ILE A 411 5.04 -9.41 -0.18
N HIS A 412 3.91 -9.09 0.43
CA HIS A 412 3.35 -7.75 0.33
C HIS A 412 3.09 -7.13 1.70
N LYS A 413 3.14 -5.80 1.76
CA LYS A 413 2.85 -5.04 2.98
C LYS A 413 1.44 -4.49 2.96
N ASN A 414 0.64 -4.88 3.95
CA ASN A 414 -0.63 -4.22 4.24
C ASN A 414 -0.35 -2.82 4.82
N LYS A 415 -0.59 -1.76 4.04
CA LYS A 415 -0.30 -0.37 4.43
C LYS A 415 -1.22 0.15 5.54
N ILE A 416 -2.37 -0.50 5.76
CA ILE A 416 -3.33 -0.12 6.80
C ILE A 416 -2.96 -0.72 8.16
N THR A 417 -2.50 -1.98 8.21
CA THR A 417 -2.16 -2.66 9.47
C THR A 417 -0.66 -2.71 9.75
N GLY A 418 0.18 -2.50 8.73
CA GLY A 418 1.63 -2.65 8.79
C GLY A 418 2.13 -4.10 8.69
N ALA A 419 1.25 -5.09 8.56
CA ALA A 419 1.64 -6.49 8.44
C ALA A 419 2.34 -6.78 7.11
N ILE A 420 3.38 -7.61 7.15
CA ILE A 420 4.13 -8.10 5.99
C ILE A 420 4.01 -9.63 5.98
N THR A 421 3.37 -10.17 4.95
CA THR A 421 3.07 -11.61 4.86
C THR A 421 3.31 -12.14 3.45
N LEU A 422 3.69 -13.43 3.36
CA LEU A 422 3.88 -14.15 2.10
C LEU A 422 2.56 -14.80 1.69
N TRP A 423 2.18 -14.61 0.42
CA TRP A 423 1.01 -15.21 -0.21
C TRP A 423 1.44 -16.11 -1.38
N THR A 424 0.81 -17.27 -1.47
CA THR A 424 1.00 -18.23 -2.57
C THR A 424 -0.18 -19.19 -2.62
N ALA A 425 -0.34 -19.90 -3.73
CA ALA A 425 -1.40 -20.87 -3.94
C ALA A 425 -0.93 -22.09 -4.74
N HIS A 426 -1.72 -23.14 -4.66
CA HIS A 426 -1.66 -24.34 -5.49
C HIS A 426 -3.04 -24.98 -5.57
N HIS A 427 -3.18 -26.15 -6.18
CA HIS A 427 -4.43 -26.89 -6.22
C HIS A 427 -4.29 -28.30 -5.65
N THR A 428 -5.41 -28.84 -5.15
CA THR A 428 -5.49 -30.20 -4.59
C THR A 428 -6.87 -30.78 -4.87
N GLN A 429 -7.01 -32.11 -4.94
CA GLN A 429 -8.33 -32.73 -5.07
C GLN A 429 -9.18 -32.52 -3.81
N VAL A 430 -10.45 -32.11 -3.95
CA VAL A 430 -11.32 -31.79 -2.79
C VAL A 430 -12.74 -32.34 -2.91
N ASN A 431 -13.38 -32.56 -1.76
CA ASN A 431 -14.80 -32.90 -1.66
C ASN A 431 -15.70 -31.65 -1.70
N THR A 432 -17.02 -31.84 -1.51
CA THR A 432 -18.04 -30.75 -1.50
C THR A 432 -17.89 -29.76 -0.34
N SER A 433 -16.99 -30.02 0.61
CA SER A 433 -16.67 -29.12 1.73
C SER A 433 -15.31 -28.42 1.55
N GLY A 434 -14.61 -28.65 0.43
CA GLY A 434 -13.29 -28.07 0.15
C GLY A 434 -12.14 -28.72 0.91
N VAL A 435 -12.39 -29.84 1.61
CA VAL A 435 -11.37 -30.63 2.30
C VAL A 435 -10.79 -31.64 1.31
N TYR A 436 -9.49 -31.93 1.42
CA TYR A 436 -8.87 -32.95 0.58
C TYR A 436 -9.63 -34.29 0.66
N SER A 437 -9.80 -34.92 -0.49
CA SER A 437 -10.36 -36.27 -0.61
C SER A 437 -9.94 -36.90 -1.93
N ALA A 438 -9.37 -38.11 -1.89
CA ALA A 438 -8.99 -38.89 -3.07
C ALA A 438 -10.20 -39.25 -3.98
N SER A 439 -11.42 -39.19 -3.43
CA SER A 439 -12.68 -39.40 -4.16
C SER A 439 -13.45 -38.09 -4.38
N GLY A 440 -12.80 -36.94 -4.18
CA GLY A 440 -13.41 -35.63 -4.27
C GLY A 440 -13.93 -35.26 -5.65
N GLY A 441 -13.30 -35.77 -6.71
CA GLY A 441 -13.74 -35.64 -8.10
C GLY A 441 -13.66 -34.22 -8.69
N ARG A 442 -12.98 -33.29 -8.01
CA ARG A 442 -12.72 -31.92 -8.48
C ARG A 442 -11.41 -31.41 -7.89
N LEU A 443 -10.79 -30.42 -8.54
CA LEU A 443 -9.69 -29.66 -7.95
C LEU A 443 -10.21 -28.39 -7.28
N GLY A 444 -9.66 -28.06 -6.12
CA GLY A 444 -9.86 -26.79 -5.44
C GLY A 444 -8.55 -26.02 -5.37
N SER A 445 -8.61 -24.71 -5.57
CA SER A 445 -7.46 -23.82 -5.45
C SER A 445 -7.24 -23.46 -3.98
N ARG A 446 -6.14 -23.94 -3.40
CA ARG A 446 -5.73 -23.76 -2.01
C ARG A 446 -4.70 -22.63 -1.92
N TRP A 447 -4.97 -21.63 -1.09
CA TRP A 447 -4.09 -20.48 -0.89
C TRP A 447 -3.64 -20.36 0.56
N TYR A 448 -2.50 -19.70 0.77
CA TYR A 448 -1.83 -19.56 2.05
C TYR A 448 -1.41 -18.12 2.30
N GLU A 449 -1.54 -17.66 3.55
CA GLU A 449 -0.85 -16.50 4.08
C GLU A 449 0.12 -16.95 5.18
N VAL A 450 1.40 -16.67 4.99
CA VAL A 450 2.47 -17.00 5.94
C VAL A 450 3.02 -15.72 6.57
N ALA A 451 3.06 -15.68 7.90
CA ALA A 451 3.58 -14.57 8.69
C ALA A 451 4.93 -14.90 9.34
N ASN A 452 5.53 -13.92 10.03
CA ASN A 452 6.74 -14.06 10.84
C ASN A 452 8.00 -14.53 10.07
N LEU A 453 8.11 -14.11 8.80
CA LEU A 453 9.15 -14.56 7.86
C LEU A 453 10.60 -14.31 8.32
N THR A 454 10.85 -13.27 9.11
CA THR A 454 12.19 -12.93 9.66
C THR A 454 12.52 -13.66 10.97
N THR A 455 11.57 -14.45 11.51
CA THR A 455 11.75 -15.27 12.71
C THR A 455 11.42 -16.73 12.40
N THR A 456 10.40 -17.32 13.02
CA THR A 456 9.89 -18.64 12.65
C THR A 456 8.62 -18.43 11.83
N PRO A 457 8.61 -18.77 10.52
CA PRO A 457 7.42 -18.67 9.70
C PRO A 457 6.25 -19.47 10.28
N VAL A 458 5.05 -18.89 10.24
CA VAL A 458 3.82 -19.53 10.71
C VAL A 458 2.69 -19.34 9.71
N LEU A 459 1.83 -20.37 9.58
CA LEU A 459 0.60 -20.24 8.80
C LEU A 459 -0.36 -19.30 9.53
N ASN A 460 -0.56 -18.10 8.98
CA ASN A 460 -1.53 -17.14 9.52
C ASN A 460 -2.95 -17.55 9.14
N GLN A 461 -3.16 -17.85 7.86
CA GLN A 461 -4.43 -18.38 7.35
C GLN A 461 -4.24 -19.18 6.05
N SER A 462 -5.23 -20.00 5.75
CA SER A 462 -5.37 -20.65 4.45
C SER A 462 -6.83 -20.84 4.11
N GLY A 463 -7.14 -20.95 2.82
CA GLY A 463 -8.49 -21.22 2.36
C GLY A 463 -8.49 -22.01 1.06
N THR A 464 -9.64 -22.60 0.74
CA THR A 464 -9.86 -23.31 -0.52
C THR A 464 -10.96 -22.62 -1.31
N LEU A 465 -10.68 -22.26 -2.56
CA LEU A 465 -11.68 -21.94 -3.56
C LEU A 465 -12.13 -23.25 -4.24
N PHE A 466 -13.39 -23.62 -4.08
CA PHE A 466 -13.93 -24.88 -4.59
C PHE A 466 -15.41 -24.75 -4.98
N ASP A 467 -15.91 -25.69 -5.78
CA ASP A 467 -17.33 -25.83 -6.08
C ASP A 467 -17.98 -26.86 -5.14
N ASN A 468 -18.96 -26.40 -4.36
CA ASN A 468 -19.67 -27.23 -3.40
C ASN A 468 -20.77 -28.11 -4.04
N ALA A 469 -20.99 -28.02 -5.35
CA ALA A 469 -21.99 -28.81 -6.05
C ALA A 469 -21.77 -30.33 -5.87
N ALA A 470 -22.84 -31.05 -5.52
CA ALA A 470 -22.78 -32.50 -5.35
C ALA A 470 -22.65 -33.27 -6.68
N SER A 471 -23.14 -32.70 -7.78
CA SER A 471 -23.10 -33.29 -9.12
C SER A 471 -22.61 -32.27 -10.15
N ASN A 472 -21.87 -32.75 -11.17
CA ASN A 472 -21.24 -31.93 -12.20
C ASN A 472 -20.45 -30.72 -11.64
N PRO A 473 -19.55 -30.95 -10.65
CA PRO A 473 -18.81 -29.88 -10.02
C PRO A 473 -17.80 -29.26 -10.98
N ARG A 474 -17.46 -28.03 -10.68
CA ARG A 474 -16.36 -27.29 -11.30
C ARG A 474 -15.06 -27.52 -10.52
N SER A 475 -13.97 -27.70 -11.25
CA SER A 475 -12.61 -27.62 -10.75
C SER A 475 -12.09 -26.17 -10.88
N TYR A 476 -11.37 -25.71 -9.86
CA TYR A 476 -10.54 -24.50 -9.93
C TYR A 476 -9.08 -24.93 -9.76
N TRP A 477 -8.27 -24.80 -10.81
CA TRP A 477 -6.86 -25.20 -10.82
C TRP A 477 -5.99 -24.13 -11.49
N MET A 478 -4.67 -24.31 -11.42
CA MET A 478 -3.69 -23.31 -11.85
C MET A 478 -3.89 -21.92 -11.21
N PRO A 479 -4.02 -21.84 -9.87
CA PRO A 479 -4.22 -20.57 -9.22
C PRO A 479 -2.95 -19.77 -9.03
N SER A 480 -3.08 -18.45 -9.02
CA SER A 480 -2.11 -17.54 -8.41
C SER A 480 -2.86 -16.48 -7.61
N CYS A 481 -2.27 -16.00 -6.52
CA CYS A 481 -2.89 -15.00 -5.65
C CYS A 481 -1.87 -13.97 -5.16
N VAL A 482 -2.38 -12.79 -4.80
CA VAL A 482 -1.58 -11.70 -4.24
C VAL A 482 -2.42 -10.85 -3.30
N MET A 483 -1.79 -10.20 -2.32
CA MET A 483 -2.42 -9.23 -1.43
C MET A 483 -2.07 -7.81 -1.88
N SER A 484 -3.04 -6.91 -2.00
CA SER A 484 -2.78 -5.49 -2.24
C SER A 484 -2.32 -4.73 -0.98
N GLY A 485 -1.89 -3.48 -1.13
CA GLY A 485 -1.58 -2.58 -0.02
C GLY A 485 -2.75 -2.32 0.93
N GLN A 486 -4.00 -2.48 0.46
CA GLN A 486 -5.19 -2.46 1.33
C GLN A 486 -5.32 -3.71 2.20
N GLY A 487 -4.55 -4.76 1.95
CA GLY A 487 -4.68 -6.06 2.59
C GLY A 487 -5.82 -6.92 2.04
N HIS A 488 -6.39 -6.54 0.90
CA HIS A 488 -7.34 -7.39 0.17
C HIS A 488 -6.54 -8.38 -0.67
N MET A 489 -6.98 -9.63 -0.76
CA MET A 489 -6.35 -10.63 -1.63
C MET A 489 -7.26 -10.93 -2.81
N ALA A 490 -6.66 -11.12 -3.98
CA ALA A 490 -7.32 -11.69 -5.15
C ALA A 490 -6.61 -12.97 -5.59
N ILE A 491 -7.38 -13.90 -6.14
CA ILE A 491 -6.92 -15.16 -6.73
C ILE A 491 -7.53 -15.31 -8.11
N GLY A 492 -6.69 -15.53 -9.12
CA GLY A 492 -7.10 -15.94 -10.46
C GLY A 492 -6.88 -17.44 -10.64
N SER A 493 -7.76 -18.11 -11.36
CA SER A 493 -7.68 -19.56 -11.60
C SER A 493 -8.36 -19.97 -12.90
N SER A 494 -7.76 -20.96 -13.58
CA SER A 494 -8.39 -21.73 -14.64
C SER A 494 -9.54 -22.57 -14.09
N THR A 495 -10.54 -22.82 -14.91
CA THR A 495 -11.69 -23.64 -14.53
C THR A 495 -12.20 -24.56 -15.62
N GLY A 496 -13.00 -25.55 -15.24
CA GLY A 496 -13.32 -26.73 -16.05
C GLY A 496 -14.12 -27.74 -15.25
N GLY A 497 -14.79 -28.65 -15.96
CA GLY A 497 -15.61 -29.72 -15.41
C GLY A 497 -16.38 -30.41 -16.55
N THR A 498 -17.01 -31.56 -16.30
CA THR A 498 -17.71 -32.32 -17.36
C THR A 498 -18.72 -31.47 -18.14
N GLY A 499 -19.43 -30.56 -17.45
CA GLY A 499 -20.32 -29.57 -18.05
C GLY A 499 -19.83 -28.13 -18.00
N LYS A 500 -18.53 -27.88 -17.83
CA LYS A 500 -17.91 -26.54 -17.76
C LYS A 500 -16.74 -26.46 -18.75
N ARG A 501 -16.62 -25.34 -19.45
CA ARG A 501 -15.52 -25.10 -20.40
C ARG A 501 -14.25 -24.68 -19.66
N ALA A 502 -13.16 -24.61 -20.41
CA ALA A 502 -11.87 -24.14 -19.92
C ALA A 502 -11.85 -22.60 -19.86
N GLU A 503 -12.26 -22.03 -18.72
CA GLU A 503 -12.57 -20.61 -18.53
C GLU A 503 -11.69 -19.99 -17.42
N ILE A 504 -11.80 -18.67 -17.21
CA ILE A 504 -11.08 -17.98 -16.13
C ILE A 504 -12.08 -17.50 -15.09
N TYR A 505 -11.85 -17.87 -13.83
CA TYR A 505 -12.57 -17.35 -12.68
C TYR A 505 -11.61 -16.58 -11.77
N VAL A 506 -12.17 -15.58 -11.10
CA VAL A 506 -11.48 -14.81 -10.06
C VAL A 506 -12.29 -14.80 -8.79
N ALA A 507 -11.61 -14.84 -7.65
CA ALA A 507 -12.20 -14.64 -6.33
C ALA A 507 -11.29 -13.73 -5.52
N GLY A 508 -11.73 -13.34 -4.33
CA GLY A 508 -10.92 -12.53 -3.44
C GLY A 508 -11.44 -12.57 -2.01
N ARG A 509 -10.75 -11.85 -1.12
CA ARG A 509 -11.21 -11.59 0.25
C ARG A 509 -10.83 -10.18 0.71
N PHE A 510 -11.72 -9.54 1.44
CA PHE A 510 -11.41 -8.30 2.12
C PHE A 510 -10.43 -8.56 3.27
N ARG A 511 -9.70 -7.50 3.64
CA ARG A 511 -8.83 -7.51 4.82
C ARG A 511 -9.61 -7.88 6.09
N SER A 512 -10.85 -7.41 6.19
CA SER A 512 -11.76 -7.60 7.31
C SER A 512 -12.57 -8.90 7.27
N ASP A 513 -12.46 -9.70 6.20
CA ASP A 513 -13.14 -10.98 6.15
C ASP A 513 -12.60 -11.91 7.23
N ALA A 514 -13.42 -12.89 7.61
CA ALA A 514 -12.95 -13.97 8.47
C ALA A 514 -11.69 -14.62 7.86
N LEU A 515 -10.78 -15.06 8.73
CA LEU A 515 -9.56 -15.72 8.27
C LEU A 515 -9.91 -17.03 7.53
N GLY A 516 -9.23 -17.27 6.42
CA GLY A 516 -9.38 -18.46 5.60
C GLY A 516 -10.58 -18.46 4.64
N SER A 517 -11.45 -17.44 4.66
CA SER A 517 -12.57 -17.35 3.73
C SER A 517 -12.21 -16.66 2.41
N THR A 518 -12.96 -16.99 1.37
CA THR A 518 -13.01 -16.28 0.08
C THR A 518 -14.44 -15.87 -0.22
N GLN A 519 -14.60 -14.78 -0.96
CA GLN A 519 -15.87 -14.38 -1.58
C GLN A 519 -16.23 -15.32 -2.73
N THR A 520 -17.46 -15.22 -3.22
CA THR A 520 -17.93 -16.05 -4.34
C THR A 520 -17.10 -15.79 -5.59
N ALA A 521 -16.65 -16.85 -6.26
CA ALA A 521 -15.90 -16.71 -7.51
C ALA A 521 -16.78 -16.18 -8.65
N ILE A 522 -16.19 -15.30 -9.46
CA ILE A 522 -16.81 -14.60 -10.57
C ILE A 522 -16.15 -15.09 -11.88
N LEU A 523 -16.97 -15.36 -12.89
CA LEU A 523 -16.50 -15.65 -14.25
C LEU A 523 -15.85 -14.39 -14.84
N ALA A 524 -14.54 -14.41 -15.07
CA ALA A 524 -13.80 -13.29 -15.60
C ALA A 524 -13.60 -13.34 -17.12
N GLN A 525 -13.49 -14.54 -17.68
CA GLN A 525 -13.41 -14.76 -19.13
C GLN A 525 -14.02 -16.11 -19.48
N SER A 526 -15.01 -16.11 -20.37
CA SER A 526 -15.67 -17.32 -20.86
C SER A 526 -14.99 -17.90 -22.09
N SER A 527 -15.28 -19.17 -22.34
CA SER A 527 -14.83 -19.93 -23.52
C SER A 527 -16.04 -20.51 -24.24
N SER A 528 -16.06 -20.40 -25.57
CA SER A 528 -17.20 -20.86 -26.39
C SER A 528 -16.96 -22.23 -27.04
N THR A 529 -15.70 -22.64 -27.13
CA THR A 529 -15.26 -23.83 -27.87
C THR A 529 -14.58 -24.86 -26.98
N ALA A 530 -14.35 -26.06 -27.52
CA ALA A 530 -13.60 -27.11 -26.83
C ALA A 530 -12.09 -26.90 -26.99
N TYR A 531 -11.34 -27.46 -26.05
CA TYR A 531 -9.88 -27.52 -26.09
C TYR A 531 -9.41 -28.95 -26.37
N ASN A 532 -9.04 -29.24 -27.62
CA ASN A 532 -8.47 -30.51 -28.05
C ASN A 532 -7.21 -30.28 -28.91
N VAL A 533 -6.26 -29.51 -28.38
CA VAL A 533 -5.11 -29.03 -29.15
C VAL A 533 -4.15 -30.17 -29.55
N GLU A 534 -4.08 -31.24 -28.75
CA GLU A 534 -3.28 -32.45 -29.01
C GLU A 534 -4.10 -33.60 -29.59
N GLY A 535 -5.37 -33.34 -29.94
CA GLY A 535 -6.27 -34.35 -30.51
C GLY A 535 -6.97 -35.19 -29.46
N GLY A 536 -6.33 -36.21 -28.88
CA GLY A 536 -6.98 -37.18 -27.97
C GLY A 536 -6.17 -37.50 -26.70
N GLY A 537 -6.84 -37.98 -25.64
CA GLY A 537 -6.22 -38.21 -24.33
C GLY A 537 -6.19 -36.97 -23.43
N VAL A 538 -5.34 -36.97 -22.40
CA VAL A 538 -5.06 -35.79 -21.57
C VAL A 538 -4.38 -34.72 -22.44
N GLN A 539 -4.89 -33.49 -22.39
CA GLN A 539 -4.41 -32.33 -23.15
C GLN A 539 -3.58 -31.43 -22.24
N ARG A 540 -2.42 -30.96 -22.70
CA ARG A 540 -1.57 -30.01 -21.99
C ARG A 540 -2.18 -28.62 -21.97
N TRP A 541 -2.30 -28.04 -20.77
CA TRP A 541 -2.79 -26.69 -20.54
C TRP A 541 -1.63 -25.72 -20.36
N GLY A 542 -0.74 -25.95 -19.39
CA GLY A 542 0.45 -25.12 -19.14
C GLY A 542 0.58 -24.79 -17.66
N ASP A 543 1.80 -24.68 -17.16
CA ASP A 543 2.08 -24.85 -15.74
C ASP A 543 2.45 -23.55 -14.99
N TYR A 544 2.25 -22.40 -15.64
CA TYR A 544 2.37 -21.06 -15.04
C TYR A 544 1.02 -20.33 -14.89
N SER A 545 0.91 -19.57 -13.80
CA SER A 545 -0.19 -18.67 -13.48
C SER A 545 0.34 -17.48 -12.70
N GLN A 546 -0.13 -16.27 -13.02
CA GLN A 546 0.40 -15.05 -12.40
C GLN A 546 -0.70 -14.04 -12.03
N THR A 547 -0.62 -13.51 -10.81
CA THR A 547 -1.48 -12.45 -10.29
C THR A 547 -0.60 -11.47 -9.51
N VAL A 548 -0.72 -10.17 -9.78
CA VAL A 548 0.23 -9.12 -9.32
C VAL A 548 -0.48 -7.83 -8.92
N VAL A 549 0.12 -7.06 -8.03
CA VAL A 549 -0.36 -5.72 -7.64
C VAL A 549 0.16 -4.68 -8.64
N ASP A 550 -0.68 -3.71 -8.99
CA ASP A 550 -0.27 -2.59 -9.83
C ASP A 550 0.68 -1.65 -9.06
N PRO A 551 1.91 -1.39 -9.57
CA PRO A 551 2.93 -0.65 -8.83
C PRO A 551 2.63 0.85 -8.68
N ASN A 552 1.61 1.39 -9.35
CA ASN A 552 1.30 2.82 -9.26
C ASN A 552 0.45 3.19 -8.04
N ASP A 553 -0.48 2.30 -7.66
CA ASP A 553 -1.58 2.61 -6.75
C ASP A 553 -1.68 1.66 -5.55
N ASP A 554 -0.95 0.55 -5.57
CA ASP A 554 -0.90 -0.45 -4.50
C ASP A 554 -2.28 -1.05 -4.13
N MET A 555 -3.27 -0.95 -5.01
CA MET A 555 -4.64 -1.42 -4.74
C MET A 555 -5.27 -2.16 -5.92
N THR A 556 -4.98 -1.74 -7.15
CA THR A 556 -5.37 -2.46 -8.37
C THR A 556 -4.56 -3.75 -8.46
N ILE A 557 -5.21 -4.85 -8.84
CA ILE A 557 -4.56 -6.13 -9.08
C ILE A 557 -4.73 -6.49 -10.56
N TRP A 558 -3.80 -7.28 -11.10
CA TRP A 558 -3.91 -7.87 -12.42
C TRP A 558 -3.72 -9.38 -12.34
N THR A 559 -4.44 -10.13 -13.18
CA THR A 559 -4.25 -11.57 -13.32
C THR A 559 -4.06 -11.95 -14.78
N PHE A 560 -3.16 -12.91 -15.02
CA PHE A 560 -2.78 -13.45 -16.32
C PHE A 560 -3.08 -14.93 -16.30
N GLN A 561 -4.14 -15.31 -17.02
CA GLN A 561 -4.68 -16.66 -16.97
C GLN A 561 -4.92 -17.17 -18.39
N GLU A 562 -4.78 -18.47 -18.58
CA GLU A 562 -5.10 -19.12 -19.83
C GLU A 562 -6.60 -19.40 -19.97
N TYR A 563 -7.12 -19.33 -21.19
CA TYR A 563 -8.45 -19.83 -21.53
C TYR A 563 -8.51 -20.34 -22.97
N CYS A 564 -9.58 -21.07 -23.29
CA CYS A 564 -9.84 -21.50 -24.65
C CYS A 564 -10.43 -20.35 -25.49
N ASN A 565 -9.54 -19.59 -26.15
CA ASN A 565 -9.89 -18.38 -26.91
C ASN A 565 -10.59 -18.66 -28.25
N ALA A 566 -10.33 -19.83 -28.85
CA ALA A 566 -10.91 -20.28 -30.11
C ALA A 566 -10.90 -21.82 -30.19
N ASN A 567 -11.47 -22.39 -31.26
CA ASN A 567 -11.59 -23.84 -31.40
C ASN A 567 -10.23 -24.54 -31.36
N ASN A 568 -10.02 -25.39 -30.35
CA ASN A 568 -8.76 -26.09 -30.09
C ASN A 568 -7.55 -25.12 -30.02
N SER A 569 -7.74 -23.99 -29.34
CA SER A 569 -6.72 -22.96 -29.19
C SER A 569 -6.69 -22.43 -27.75
N TRP A 570 -5.50 -22.04 -27.30
CA TRP A 570 -5.27 -21.30 -26.06
C TRP A 570 -5.03 -19.81 -26.35
N GLY A 571 -5.33 -18.98 -25.35
CA GLY A 571 -4.92 -17.58 -25.27
C GLY A 571 -4.67 -17.17 -23.83
N VAL A 572 -3.69 -16.29 -23.62
CA VAL A 572 -3.43 -15.66 -22.32
C VAL A 572 -4.29 -14.41 -22.21
N ARG A 573 -5.12 -14.31 -21.17
CA ARG A 573 -5.93 -13.12 -20.90
C ARG A 573 -5.29 -12.29 -19.80
N ALA A 574 -5.01 -11.03 -20.09
CA ALA A 574 -4.67 -10.04 -19.07
C ALA A 574 -5.95 -9.37 -18.56
N ILE A 575 -6.20 -9.45 -17.26
CA ILE A 575 -7.44 -8.97 -16.63
C ILE A 575 -7.08 -8.06 -15.47
N GLN A 576 -7.52 -6.80 -15.54
CA GLN A 576 -7.48 -5.85 -14.44
C GLN A 576 -8.58 -6.18 -13.43
N LEU A 577 -8.24 -6.17 -12.15
CA LEU A 577 -9.11 -6.35 -11.00
C LEU A 577 -9.06 -5.05 -10.18
N LYS A 578 -10.09 -4.22 -10.35
CA LYS A 578 -10.22 -2.92 -9.68
C LYS A 578 -10.61 -3.10 -8.22
N ALA A 579 -9.94 -2.39 -7.33
CA ALA A 579 -10.27 -2.34 -5.92
C ALA A 579 -11.68 -1.77 -5.64
N PRO A 580 -12.19 -1.86 -4.39
CA PRO A 580 -13.44 -1.23 -4.02
C PRO A 580 -13.40 0.29 -4.19
N LEU A 581 -14.57 0.90 -4.41
CA LEU A 581 -14.70 2.36 -4.48
C LEU A 581 -14.22 3.03 -3.18
N PRO A 582 -13.83 4.33 -3.22
CA PRO A 582 -13.62 5.11 -2.01
C PRO A 582 -14.85 5.09 -1.09
N ALA A 583 -14.64 5.13 0.22
CA ALA A 583 -15.73 5.31 1.18
C ALA A 583 -16.55 6.56 0.83
N LEU A 584 -17.86 6.54 1.03
CA LEU A 584 -18.71 7.67 0.68
C LEU A 584 -18.50 8.82 1.68
N PRO A 585 -17.96 9.99 1.29
CA PRO A 585 -17.85 11.13 2.20
C PRO A 585 -19.23 11.51 2.73
N SER A 586 -19.44 11.46 4.04
CA SER A 586 -20.76 11.60 4.67
C SER A 586 -20.83 12.69 5.72
N ALA A 587 -19.70 13.14 6.29
CA ALA A 587 -19.64 14.26 7.20
C ALA A 587 -18.31 15.01 7.12
N SER A 588 -18.32 16.26 7.59
CA SER A 588 -17.12 17.07 7.83
C SER A 588 -17.07 17.52 9.30
N SER A 589 -15.87 17.66 9.86
CA SER A 589 -15.67 18.18 11.22
C SER A 589 -16.08 19.65 11.36
N LEU A 590 -16.08 20.41 10.25
CA LEU A 590 -16.59 21.78 10.19
C LEU A 590 -17.63 21.87 9.08
N THR A 591 -18.83 22.35 9.41
CA THR A 591 -19.92 22.48 8.44
C THR A 591 -20.09 23.90 7.91
N ASN A 592 -19.60 24.92 8.62
CA ASN A 592 -19.63 26.31 8.17
C ASN A 592 -18.21 26.89 8.19
N ILE A 593 -17.77 27.44 7.06
CA ILE A 593 -16.41 27.97 6.88
C ILE A 593 -16.53 29.32 6.19
N ASN A 594 -15.84 30.33 6.73
CA ASN A 594 -15.88 31.65 6.14
C ASN A 594 -15.03 31.73 4.86
N THR A 595 -15.43 32.60 3.93
CA THR A 595 -14.62 32.98 2.76
C THR A 595 -13.31 33.66 3.19
N GLY A 596 -12.32 33.70 2.29
CA GLY A 596 -11.08 34.44 2.53
C GLY A 596 -10.02 33.72 3.36
N GLN A 597 -10.24 32.47 3.79
CA GLN A 597 -9.29 31.73 4.62
C GLN A 597 -8.24 31.01 3.75
N PRO A 598 -6.93 31.26 3.90
CA PRO A 598 -5.90 30.61 3.08
C PRO A 598 -5.62 29.16 3.47
N SER A 599 -5.95 28.77 4.70
CA SER A 599 -5.68 27.44 5.24
C SER A 599 -6.64 27.10 6.37
N VAL A 600 -7.47 26.09 6.19
CA VAL A 600 -8.37 25.51 7.19
C VAL A 600 -8.26 24.00 7.12
N ASN A 601 -8.09 23.33 8.27
CA ASN A 601 -8.13 21.87 8.33
C ASN A 601 -9.56 21.38 8.60
N ILE A 602 -10.04 20.46 7.79
CA ILE A 602 -11.30 19.73 8.01
C ILE A 602 -11.06 18.23 7.95
N VAL A 603 -11.67 17.49 8.86
CA VAL A 603 -11.69 16.03 8.83
C VAL A 603 -12.95 15.60 8.10
N ILE A 604 -12.81 14.81 7.05
CA ILE A 604 -13.91 14.18 6.32
C ILE A 604 -14.07 12.76 6.83
N THR A 605 -15.27 12.44 7.31
CA THR A 605 -15.67 11.09 7.68
C THR A 605 -16.47 10.49 6.53
N GLY A 606 -16.10 9.27 6.14
CA GLY A 606 -16.78 8.47 5.14
C GLY A 606 -17.59 7.33 5.75
N THR A 607 -18.65 6.93 5.08
CA THR A 607 -19.42 5.72 5.38
C THR A 607 -18.91 4.57 4.50
N SER A 608 -18.46 3.48 5.12
CA SER A 608 -18.04 2.27 4.42
C SER A 608 -19.21 1.30 4.26
N SER A 609 -19.40 0.79 3.04
CA SER A 609 -20.36 -0.25 2.68
C SER A 609 -19.78 -1.10 1.54
N GLY A 610 -20.01 -2.41 1.55
CA GLY A 610 -19.48 -3.31 0.51
C GLY A 610 -17.96 -3.25 0.34
N GLY A 611 -17.21 -3.01 1.42
CA GLY A 611 -15.75 -2.90 1.40
C GLY A 611 -15.20 -1.57 0.86
N THR A 612 -16.04 -0.55 0.65
CA THR A 612 -15.56 0.78 0.23
C THR A 612 -14.72 1.44 1.33
N GLU A 613 -13.52 1.90 0.96
CA GLU A 613 -12.53 2.45 1.89
C GLU A 613 -11.76 3.60 1.21
N PHE A 614 -11.45 4.66 1.94
CA PHE A 614 -10.36 5.56 1.55
C PHE A 614 -9.04 4.79 1.64
N PHE A 615 -8.09 5.09 0.76
CA PHE A 615 -6.78 4.45 0.78
C PHE A 615 -5.69 5.40 0.28
N ASP A 616 -4.52 5.34 0.89
CA ASP A 616 -3.29 5.90 0.36
C ASP A 616 -2.15 4.88 0.59
N PRO A 617 -1.29 4.62 -0.40
CA PRO A 617 -0.19 3.67 -0.24
C PRO A 617 0.90 4.18 0.73
N GLY A 618 0.84 5.48 1.08
CA GLY A 618 1.70 6.13 2.04
C GLY A 618 3.09 6.45 1.47
N ALA A 619 3.96 6.94 2.36
CA ALA A 619 5.35 7.15 2.02
C ALA A 619 6.07 5.80 1.82
N ASP A 620 6.89 5.72 0.77
CA ASP A 620 7.67 4.54 0.42
C ASP A 620 9.15 4.76 0.72
N ALA A 621 9.48 4.89 2.01
CA ALA A 621 10.82 5.26 2.45
C ALA A 621 11.89 4.26 1.97
N GLY A 622 12.83 4.74 1.14
CA GLY A 622 13.89 3.93 0.56
C GLY A 622 13.54 3.25 -0.77
N GLY A 623 12.30 3.41 -1.25
CA GLY A 623 11.87 3.03 -2.59
C GLY A 623 11.60 4.26 -3.48
N PRO A 624 11.12 4.06 -4.71
CA PRO A 624 10.87 5.14 -5.69
C PRO A 624 9.62 5.98 -5.39
N GLY A 625 8.78 5.61 -4.40
CA GLY A 625 7.46 6.21 -4.24
C GLY A 625 6.38 5.50 -5.07
N PHE A 626 5.12 5.79 -4.74
CA PHE A 626 3.97 5.42 -5.56
C PHE A 626 3.61 6.60 -6.47
N ALA A 627 3.21 6.30 -7.71
CA ALA A 627 2.89 7.35 -8.68
C ALA A 627 1.57 8.06 -8.35
N ASN A 628 0.63 7.31 -7.77
CA ASN A 628 -0.70 7.82 -7.45
C ASN A 628 -0.93 7.79 -5.94
N HIS A 629 -1.55 8.86 -5.44
CA HIS A 629 -1.92 9.04 -4.03
C HIS A 629 -3.38 9.47 -3.92
N ILE A 630 -3.93 9.37 -2.72
CA ILE A 630 -5.26 9.88 -2.43
C ILE A 630 -5.32 11.38 -2.74
N SER A 631 -6.43 11.82 -3.34
CA SER A 631 -6.65 13.22 -3.65
C SER A 631 -8.09 13.63 -3.40
N ALA A 632 -8.34 14.93 -3.32
CA ALA A 632 -9.67 15.46 -3.08
C ALA A 632 -9.91 16.73 -3.92
N SER A 633 -11.17 16.96 -4.26
CA SER A 633 -11.63 18.21 -4.85
C SER A 633 -12.90 18.68 -4.17
N ILE A 634 -13.11 19.99 -4.15
CA ILE A 634 -14.27 20.62 -3.54
C ILE A 634 -14.87 21.62 -4.53
N THR A 635 -16.20 21.62 -4.66
CA THR A 635 -16.88 22.50 -5.62
C THR A 635 -16.79 23.97 -5.21
N GLY A 636 -17.13 24.89 -6.13
CA GLY A 636 -17.30 26.31 -5.81
C GLY A 636 -16.02 27.09 -5.50
N GLY A 637 -14.89 26.72 -6.11
CA GLY A 637 -13.64 27.48 -6.02
C GLY A 637 -12.83 27.28 -4.73
N VAL A 638 -13.19 26.28 -3.92
CA VAL A 638 -12.38 25.87 -2.76
C VAL A 638 -11.18 25.08 -3.27
N ILE A 639 -9.98 25.47 -2.87
CA ILE A 639 -8.74 24.78 -3.22
C ILE A 639 -8.40 23.78 -2.10
N VAL A 640 -8.03 22.56 -2.45
CA VAL A 640 -7.46 21.58 -1.52
C VAL A 640 -5.95 21.71 -1.58
N ASN A 641 -5.33 22.20 -0.51
CA ASN A 641 -3.89 22.38 -0.41
C ASN A 641 -3.18 21.04 -0.15
N SER A 642 -3.78 20.16 0.66
CA SER A 642 -3.25 18.83 0.93
C SER A 642 -4.33 17.86 1.42
N VAL A 643 -4.06 16.56 1.26
CA VAL A 643 -4.86 15.46 1.81
C VAL A 643 -3.97 14.60 2.68
N THR A 644 -4.44 14.29 3.88
CA THR A 644 -3.79 13.35 4.80
C THR A 644 -4.72 12.17 5.01
N PHE A 645 -4.26 10.96 4.67
CA PHE A 645 -4.95 9.73 5.00
C PHE A 645 -4.83 9.45 6.50
N ASN A 646 -5.96 9.30 7.20
CA ASN A 646 -5.98 9.00 8.63
C ASN A 646 -6.37 7.55 8.90
N SER A 647 -7.41 7.08 8.20
CA SER A 647 -7.95 5.72 8.30
C SER A 647 -8.81 5.40 7.08
N PRO A 648 -9.22 4.13 6.88
CA PRO A 648 -10.10 3.73 5.79
C PRO A 648 -11.44 4.50 5.70
N THR A 649 -11.83 5.23 6.73
CA THR A 649 -13.06 6.05 6.76
C THR A 649 -12.80 7.51 7.10
N GLN A 650 -11.55 7.96 7.24
CA GLN A 650 -11.24 9.35 7.55
C GLN A 650 -10.04 9.90 6.78
N VAL A 651 -10.21 11.10 6.25
CA VAL A 651 -9.13 11.91 5.66
C VAL A 651 -9.17 13.32 6.23
N THR A 652 -8.01 13.95 6.39
CA THR A 652 -7.93 15.37 6.74
C THR A 652 -7.56 16.16 5.49
N LEU A 653 -8.37 17.16 5.17
CA LEU A 653 -8.13 18.11 4.08
C LEU A 653 -7.63 19.43 4.68
N ASN A 654 -6.52 19.95 4.17
CA ASN A 654 -6.18 21.36 4.33
C ASN A 654 -6.74 22.12 3.12
N ILE A 655 -7.57 23.13 3.33
CA ILE A 655 -8.30 23.83 2.27
C ILE A 655 -8.08 25.34 2.32
N SER A 656 -8.23 25.99 1.17
CA SER A 656 -8.27 27.44 1.00
C SER A 656 -9.61 27.90 0.44
N THR A 657 -10.24 28.87 1.11
CA THR A 657 -11.51 29.51 0.72
C THR A 657 -11.33 30.93 0.19
N VAL A 658 -10.10 31.34 -0.12
CA VAL A 658 -9.77 32.70 -0.62
C VAL A 658 -10.53 33.05 -1.88
N SER A 659 -10.68 32.09 -2.80
CA SER A 659 -11.40 32.26 -4.08
C SER A 659 -12.75 31.54 -4.12
N ALA A 660 -13.25 31.09 -2.96
CA ALA A 660 -14.45 30.28 -2.89
C ALA A 660 -15.73 31.13 -2.97
N THR A 661 -16.73 30.64 -3.71
CA THR A 661 -18.08 31.23 -3.70
C THR A 661 -18.85 30.78 -2.47
N THR A 662 -19.82 31.56 -2.02
CA THR A 662 -20.70 31.16 -0.91
C THR A 662 -21.63 30.00 -1.28
N GLY A 663 -22.22 29.35 -0.28
CA GLY A 663 -23.15 28.23 -0.42
C GLY A 663 -22.55 26.86 -0.15
N LEU A 664 -23.42 25.84 -0.21
CA LEU A 664 -23.10 24.43 0.04
C LEU A 664 -22.14 23.89 -1.02
N LYS A 665 -21.12 23.15 -0.57
CA LYS A 665 -20.10 22.52 -1.41
C LYS A 665 -20.12 21.01 -1.26
N ASN A 666 -19.84 20.35 -2.37
CA ASN A 666 -19.65 18.92 -2.44
C ASN A 666 -18.15 18.62 -2.33
N ILE A 667 -17.82 17.47 -1.76
CA ILE A 667 -16.44 17.00 -1.61
C ILE A 667 -16.33 15.67 -2.33
N THR A 668 -15.41 15.60 -3.29
CA THR A 668 -15.08 14.38 -4.02
C THR A 668 -13.72 13.89 -3.55
N ILE A 669 -13.65 12.65 -3.06
CA ILE A 669 -12.41 11.96 -2.73
C ILE A 669 -12.10 10.97 -3.86
N THR A 670 -10.83 10.93 -4.27
CA THR A 670 -10.32 10.05 -5.32
C THR A 670 -9.23 9.17 -4.71
N ASN A 671 -9.41 7.84 -4.78
CA ASN A 671 -8.37 6.90 -4.37
C ASN A 671 -7.26 6.81 -5.44
N PRO A 672 -6.08 6.26 -5.09
CA PRO A 672 -4.92 6.11 -5.98
C PRO A 672 -5.19 5.42 -7.33
N ASP A 673 -6.18 4.53 -7.41
CA ASP A 673 -6.60 3.87 -8.66
C ASP A 673 -7.46 4.76 -9.58
N GLY A 674 -7.74 6.00 -9.16
CA GLY A 674 -8.53 6.98 -9.91
C GLY A 674 -10.04 6.86 -9.69
N GLN A 675 -10.52 5.92 -8.87
CA GLN A 675 -11.93 5.83 -8.53
C GLN A 675 -12.34 6.94 -7.55
N THR A 676 -13.56 7.48 -7.72
CA THR A 676 -14.04 8.64 -6.96
C THR A 676 -15.33 8.36 -6.20
N SER A 677 -15.51 9.02 -5.06
CA SER A 677 -16.79 9.10 -4.35
C SER A 677 -17.07 10.54 -3.91
N THR A 678 -18.33 10.98 -4.01
CA THR A 678 -18.71 12.38 -3.74
C THR A 678 -19.76 12.48 -2.64
N GLY A 679 -19.41 13.19 -1.58
CA GLY A 679 -20.35 13.64 -0.55
C GLY A 679 -20.97 14.98 -0.92
N ASN A 680 -22.29 15.08 -0.83
CA ASN A 680 -23.02 16.29 -1.20
C ASN A 680 -23.22 17.22 0.01
N ASN A 681 -23.07 18.53 -0.22
CA ASN A 681 -23.38 19.58 0.76
C ASN A 681 -22.69 19.39 2.12
N LEU A 682 -21.45 18.89 2.14
CA LEU A 682 -20.74 18.57 3.39
C LEU A 682 -20.21 19.80 4.13
N ILE A 683 -19.95 20.89 3.40
CA ILE A 683 -19.54 22.17 3.98
C ILE A 683 -20.33 23.31 3.34
N ASN A 684 -20.53 24.38 4.08
CA ASN A 684 -21.15 25.62 3.64
C ASN A 684 -20.10 26.73 3.71
N ILE A 685 -19.80 27.34 2.57
CA ILE A 685 -18.96 28.53 2.53
C ILE A 685 -19.83 29.76 2.73
N GLN A 686 -19.50 30.62 3.68
CA GLN A 686 -20.29 31.80 4.01
C GLN A 686 -19.43 33.05 4.16
N ASN A 687 -20.04 34.22 4.14
CA ASN A 687 -19.32 35.45 4.44
C ASN A 687 -19.02 35.52 5.94
N PRO A 688 -17.82 35.99 6.34
CA PRO A 688 -17.51 36.19 7.76
C PRO A 688 -18.46 37.23 8.37
N PRO A 689 -18.93 37.04 9.61
CA PRO A 689 -19.73 38.05 10.30
C PRO A 689 -19.05 39.42 10.36
N VAL A 690 -19.81 40.47 10.04
CA VAL A 690 -19.32 41.86 9.99
C VAL A 690 -19.91 42.68 11.12
N LEU A 691 -19.05 43.29 11.91
CA LEU A 691 -19.40 44.35 12.87
C LEU A 691 -19.25 45.71 12.18
N THR A 692 -20.30 46.50 12.17
CA THR A 692 -20.25 47.95 11.94
C THR A 692 -20.30 48.63 13.29
N LEU A 693 -19.26 49.40 13.59
CA LEU A 693 -19.05 50.05 14.88
C LEU A 693 -18.99 51.55 14.67
N THR A 694 -19.66 52.32 15.52
CA THR A 694 -19.42 53.76 15.68
C THR A 694 -18.89 54.06 17.07
N ALA A 695 -17.77 54.77 17.15
CA ALA A 695 -17.20 55.25 18.41
C ALA A 695 -16.41 56.54 18.20
N TYR A 696 -16.43 57.40 19.21
CA TYR A 696 -15.60 58.60 19.30
C TYR A 696 -14.58 58.45 20.42
N MET A 697 -13.39 59.03 20.25
CA MET A 697 -12.42 59.22 21.33
C MET A 697 -12.50 60.66 21.78
N GLN A 698 -12.56 60.91 23.09
CA GLN A 698 -12.88 62.21 23.67
C GLN A 698 -12.09 63.38 23.06
N GLY A 699 -10.77 63.25 22.96
CA GLY A 699 -9.93 64.32 22.41
C GLY A 699 -9.94 64.41 20.88
N PHE A 700 -10.27 63.33 20.18
CA PHE A 700 -10.27 63.27 18.72
C PHE A 700 -11.56 63.83 18.11
N TYR A 701 -12.59 64.05 18.93
CA TYR A 701 -13.90 64.50 18.46
C TYR A 701 -14.02 66.02 18.55
N ASN A 702 -14.45 66.65 17.44
CA ASN A 702 -14.65 68.09 17.36
C ASN A 702 -16.15 68.43 17.27
N ALA A 703 -16.72 68.92 18.38
CA ALA A 703 -18.13 69.31 18.49
C ALA A 703 -18.55 70.39 17.47
N SER A 704 -17.65 71.30 17.08
CA SER A 704 -18.01 72.38 16.12
C SER A 704 -18.27 71.86 14.71
N THR A 705 -17.63 70.75 14.34
CA THR A 705 -17.78 70.13 13.01
C THR A 705 -18.61 68.84 13.05
N ASN A 706 -18.84 68.30 14.25
CA ASN A 706 -19.37 66.96 14.49
C ASN A 706 -18.57 65.87 13.74
N LEU A 707 -17.23 65.99 13.75
CA LEU A 707 -16.32 65.05 13.10
C LEU A 707 -15.25 64.56 14.06
N LEU A 708 -14.82 63.32 13.83
CA LEU A 708 -13.71 62.65 14.48
C LEU A 708 -12.43 62.79 13.65
N VAL A 709 -11.30 63.03 14.31
CA VAL A 709 -9.97 62.82 13.74
C VAL A 709 -9.77 61.32 13.51
N ARG A 710 -9.55 60.91 12.26
CA ARG A 710 -9.47 59.50 11.89
C ARG A 710 -8.30 58.80 12.57
N ASP A 711 -8.58 57.66 13.20
CA ASP A 711 -7.56 56.81 13.79
C ASP A 711 -8.01 55.34 13.81
N THR A 712 -7.14 54.47 14.27
CA THR A 712 -7.39 53.04 14.38
C THR A 712 -7.69 52.61 15.81
N ALA A 713 -8.67 51.73 15.95
CA ALA A 713 -8.97 51.03 17.20
C ALA A 713 -8.85 49.52 16.99
N ARG A 714 -8.72 48.76 18.07
CA ARG A 714 -8.82 47.31 18.05
C ARG A 714 -10.05 46.89 18.83
N VAL A 715 -10.86 46.04 18.22
CA VAL A 715 -12.03 45.45 18.85
C VAL A 715 -11.76 43.97 19.09
N TYR A 716 -12.00 43.52 20.31
CA TYR A 716 -12.02 42.11 20.67
C TYR A 716 -13.46 41.66 20.83
N LEU A 717 -13.76 40.51 20.23
CA LEU A 717 -14.99 39.78 20.49
C LEU A 717 -14.77 38.88 21.70
N ARG A 718 -15.55 39.07 22.76
CA ARG A 718 -15.39 38.39 24.05
C ARG A 718 -16.60 37.53 24.35
N ASN A 719 -16.40 36.36 24.97
CA ASN A 719 -17.52 35.56 25.49
C ASN A 719 -18.42 36.40 26.41
N SER A 720 -19.69 36.06 26.53
CA SER A 720 -20.66 36.75 27.41
C SER A 720 -20.67 36.24 28.85
N SER A 721 -19.87 35.23 29.17
CA SER A 721 -19.72 34.66 30.51
C SER A 721 -18.29 34.73 31.00
N SER A 722 -18.13 34.98 32.31
CA SER A 722 -16.83 34.99 32.99
C SER A 722 -16.10 33.66 32.77
N PRO A 723 -14.80 33.64 32.41
CA PRO A 723 -13.83 34.74 32.47
C PRO A 723 -13.73 35.60 31.19
N TYR A 724 -14.77 35.65 30.36
CA TYR A 724 -14.87 36.50 29.16
C TYR A 724 -13.67 36.33 28.21
N GLY A 725 -13.37 35.08 27.87
CA GLY A 725 -12.28 34.73 26.94
C GLY A 725 -12.41 35.45 25.59
N ILE A 726 -11.28 35.79 24.98
CA ILE A 726 -11.22 36.34 23.62
C ILE A 726 -11.62 35.23 22.63
N VAL A 727 -12.58 35.55 21.76
CA VAL A 727 -13.04 34.67 20.66
C VAL A 727 -12.35 35.08 19.36
N ASP A 728 -12.28 36.39 19.11
CA ASP A 728 -11.68 36.95 17.91
C ASP A 728 -11.26 38.41 18.14
N SER A 729 -10.52 38.99 17.20
CA SER A 729 -10.17 40.41 17.24
C SER A 729 -9.97 40.98 15.84
N GLY A 730 -10.21 42.28 15.70
CA GLY A 730 -9.94 43.00 14.46
C GLY A 730 -9.53 44.44 14.71
N LYS A 731 -8.71 44.97 13.80
CA LYS A 731 -8.35 46.38 13.77
C LYS A 731 -9.33 47.12 12.87
N VAL A 732 -9.91 48.21 13.36
CA VAL A 732 -10.84 49.07 12.63
C VAL A 732 -10.20 50.41 12.36
N TYR A 733 -10.47 50.97 11.18
CA TYR A 733 -10.17 52.35 10.84
C TYR A 733 -11.45 53.17 11.01
N LEU A 734 -11.47 54.09 11.96
CA LEU A 734 -12.63 54.94 12.22
C LEU A 734 -12.62 56.10 11.22
N SER A 735 -13.73 56.28 10.53
CA SER A 735 -13.94 57.41 9.61
C SER A 735 -14.12 58.73 10.36
N THR A 736 -14.29 59.83 9.63
CA THR A 736 -14.57 61.14 10.24
C THR A 736 -15.93 61.20 10.95
N SER A 737 -16.83 60.24 10.71
CA SER A 737 -18.06 60.07 11.48
C SER A 737 -17.92 59.00 12.58
N GLY A 738 -16.69 58.60 12.93
CA GLY A 738 -16.42 57.58 13.94
C GLY A 738 -16.84 56.16 13.57
N SER A 739 -17.33 55.94 12.33
CA SER A 739 -17.81 54.63 11.89
C SER A 739 -16.70 53.82 11.21
N GLY A 740 -16.67 52.51 11.44
CA GLY A 740 -15.80 51.57 10.75
C GLY A 740 -16.34 50.13 10.80
N THR A 741 -15.80 49.26 9.95
CA THR A 741 -16.24 47.86 9.83
C THR A 741 -15.12 46.87 10.12
N ILE A 742 -15.50 45.72 10.67
CA ILE A 742 -14.59 44.61 11.02
C ILE A 742 -15.26 43.29 10.68
N SER A 743 -14.54 42.38 10.04
CA SER A 743 -14.97 40.99 9.87
C SER A 743 -14.33 40.09 10.92
N PHE A 744 -15.11 39.19 11.50
CA PHE A 744 -14.64 38.19 12.46
C PHE A 744 -14.78 36.79 11.87
N ASN A 745 -13.73 35.99 11.96
CA ASN A 745 -13.70 34.64 11.41
C ASN A 745 -14.24 33.59 12.40
N ASN A 746 -14.21 33.88 13.69
CA ASN A 746 -14.65 32.95 14.74
C ASN A 746 -16.00 33.35 15.38
N ALA A 747 -16.64 34.40 14.88
CA ALA A 747 -17.96 34.82 15.34
C ALA A 747 -19.04 33.83 14.87
N VAL A 748 -19.97 33.50 15.78
CA VAL A 748 -21.12 32.63 15.50
C VAL A 748 -22.40 33.44 15.57
N ASN A 749 -23.25 33.31 14.56
CA ASN A 749 -24.53 34.01 14.49
C ASN A 749 -25.47 33.55 15.63
N GLY A 750 -26.14 34.50 16.29
CA GLY A 750 -27.01 34.23 17.43
C GLY A 750 -26.29 34.01 18.77
N THR A 751 -24.97 33.88 18.79
CA THR A 751 -24.18 33.87 20.04
C THR A 751 -24.00 35.29 20.55
N VAL A 752 -24.17 35.47 21.86
CA VAL A 752 -24.00 36.76 22.54
C VAL A 752 -22.55 36.96 22.94
N TYR A 753 -22.00 38.12 22.62
CA TYR A 753 -20.63 38.52 22.89
C TYR A 753 -20.58 39.90 23.51
N TYR A 754 -19.53 40.21 24.26
CA TYR A 754 -19.17 41.59 24.53
C TYR A 754 -18.19 42.11 23.48
N LEU A 755 -18.36 43.36 23.07
CA LEU A 755 -17.39 44.08 22.25
C LEU A 755 -16.47 44.87 23.17
N GLN A 756 -15.18 44.52 23.20
CA GLN A 756 -14.15 45.26 23.93
C GLN A 756 -13.37 46.13 22.94
N LEU A 757 -13.53 47.45 23.02
CA LEU A 757 -12.80 48.41 22.21
C LEU A 757 -11.57 48.90 22.97
N LYS A 758 -10.41 48.84 22.32
CA LYS A 758 -9.16 49.46 22.78
C LYS A 758 -8.65 50.43 21.72
N HIS A 759 -8.26 51.62 22.15
CA HIS A 759 -7.58 52.62 21.34
C HIS A 759 -6.23 52.96 22.01
N ARG A 760 -5.34 53.64 21.30
CA ARG A 760 -3.94 53.80 21.75
C ARG A 760 -3.81 54.61 23.04
N ASN A 761 -4.72 55.54 23.31
CA ASN A 761 -4.58 56.53 24.38
C ASN A 761 -5.92 56.84 25.08
N SER A 762 -6.88 55.93 24.93
CA SER A 762 -8.23 56.07 25.46
C SER A 762 -8.58 54.83 26.27
N MET A 763 -9.47 55.03 27.24
CA MET A 763 -9.94 54.03 28.16
C MET A 763 -10.51 52.82 27.42
N GLU A 764 -10.07 51.63 27.80
CA GLU A 764 -10.69 50.40 27.33
C GLU A 764 -12.20 50.43 27.63
N THR A 765 -13.04 50.10 26.65
CA THR A 765 -14.51 50.21 26.82
C THR A 765 -15.22 48.96 26.33
N TRP A 766 -16.18 48.48 27.11
CA TRP A 766 -16.97 47.29 26.81
C TRP A 766 -18.40 47.67 26.42
N SER A 767 -19.00 46.97 25.46
CA SER A 767 -20.41 47.14 25.09
C SER A 767 -21.35 46.87 26.27
N LYS A 768 -22.54 47.46 26.24
CA LYS A 768 -23.55 47.32 27.30
C LYS A 768 -23.98 45.87 27.58
N SER A 769 -24.44 45.64 28.81
CA SER A 769 -25.14 44.42 29.23
C SER A 769 -26.47 44.26 28.47
N PRO A 770 -26.90 43.02 28.10
CA PRO A 770 -26.28 41.71 28.38
C PRO A 770 -25.28 41.23 27.30
N GLY A 771 -24.73 42.13 26.48
CA GLY A 771 -23.92 41.78 25.31
C GLY A 771 -24.71 41.86 23.99
N GLN A 772 -24.02 41.62 22.88
CA GLN A 772 -24.48 41.83 21.50
C GLN A 772 -24.30 40.56 20.66
N SER A 773 -25.17 40.31 19.69
CA SER A 773 -25.10 39.13 18.83
C SER A 773 -25.20 39.49 17.36
N PHE A 774 -24.52 38.70 16.52
CA PHE A 774 -24.67 38.81 15.08
C PHE A 774 -26.02 38.21 14.66
N VAL A 775 -26.72 38.89 13.75
CA VAL A 775 -27.93 38.41 13.09
C VAL A 775 -27.70 38.47 11.59
N SER A 776 -27.90 37.34 10.91
CA SER A 776 -27.59 37.17 9.49
C SER A 776 -26.16 37.62 9.14
N SER A 777 -25.19 37.27 10.00
CA SER A 777 -23.78 37.64 9.87
C SER A 777 -23.51 39.15 9.90
N ALA A 778 -24.39 39.95 10.50
CA ALA A 778 -24.21 41.38 10.69
C ALA A 778 -24.49 41.79 12.14
N LEU A 779 -23.69 42.73 12.66
CA LEU A 779 -23.92 43.41 13.93
C LEU A 779 -23.62 44.89 13.73
N SER A 780 -24.53 45.78 14.15
CA SER A 780 -24.27 47.22 14.22
C SER A 780 -24.26 47.65 15.67
N TYR A 781 -23.23 48.37 16.09
CA TYR A 781 -23.10 48.86 17.46
C TYR A 781 -22.58 50.29 17.51
N ASP A 782 -23.30 51.16 18.20
CA ASP A 782 -22.99 52.58 18.27
C ASP A 782 -22.80 53.00 19.72
N PHE A 783 -21.55 53.32 20.09
CA PHE A 783 -21.19 53.80 21.42
C PHE A 783 -21.60 55.26 21.66
N THR A 784 -21.85 56.05 20.62
CA THR A 784 -21.93 57.52 20.74
C THR A 784 -23.32 58.02 21.10
N THR A 785 -24.34 57.17 20.97
CA THR A 785 -25.75 57.55 21.20
C THR A 785 -26.15 57.77 22.66
N ALA A 786 -25.48 57.12 23.62
CA ALA A 786 -25.75 57.26 25.05
C ALA A 786 -24.60 56.70 25.89
N ALA A 787 -24.38 57.24 27.09
CA ALA A 787 -23.44 56.65 28.05
C ALA A 787 -23.74 55.17 28.34
N ALA A 788 -25.02 54.80 28.37
CA ALA A 788 -25.49 53.43 28.59
C ALA A 788 -25.16 52.44 27.46
N GLN A 789 -24.52 52.88 26.37
CA GLN A 789 -23.94 51.97 25.37
C GLN A 789 -22.59 51.41 25.83
N ALA A 790 -21.98 51.92 26.90
CA ALA A 790 -20.88 51.26 27.57
C ALA A 790 -21.36 50.51 28.81
N PHE A 791 -20.70 49.41 29.14
CA PHE A 791 -20.91 48.74 30.40
C PHE A 791 -20.65 49.71 31.57
N GLY A 792 -21.57 49.77 32.53
CA GLY A 792 -21.46 50.69 33.67
C GLY A 792 -21.62 52.18 33.33
N ASN A 793 -22.15 52.53 32.15
CA ASN A 793 -22.27 53.91 31.67
C ASN A 793 -20.92 54.64 31.49
N ASN A 794 -19.84 53.90 31.20
CA ASN A 794 -18.47 54.43 31.19
C ASN A 794 -18.10 55.24 29.93
N MET A 795 -18.81 56.33 29.65
CA MET A 795 -18.56 57.23 28.51
C MET A 795 -18.63 58.71 28.93
N LYS A 796 -17.94 59.58 28.20
CA LYS A 796 -17.98 61.04 28.34
C LYS A 796 -18.99 61.63 27.37
N GLN A 797 -19.92 62.48 27.83
CA GLN A 797 -20.67 63.33 26.91
C GLN A 797 -19.76 64.44 26.39
N VAL A 798 -19.57 64.52 25.07
CA VAL A 798 -18.67 65.46 24.39
C VAL A 798 -19.39 66.55 23.60
N ASP A 799 -20.68 66.35 23.30
CA ASP A 799 -21.54 67.37 22.69
C ASP A 799 -22.96 67.29 23.28
N ALA A 800 -23.61 68.45 23.35
CA ALA A 800 -25.00 68.60 23.78
C ALA A 800 -25.97 68.75 22.60
N SER A 801 -25.50 69.14 21.41
CA SER A 801 -26.34 69.25 20.20
C SER A 801 -25.53 69.11 18.90
N PRO A 802 -25.50 67.91 18.27
CA PRO A 802 -26.19 66.68 18.68
C PRO A 802 -25.67 66.14 20.01
N VAL A 803 -26.49 65.34 20.72
CA VAL A 803 -26.02 64.68 21.94
C VAL A 803 -25.10 63.53 21.53
N GLU A 804 -23.81 63.67 21.82
CA GLU A 804 -22.79 62.68 21.46
C GLU A 804 -21.94 62.27 22.66
N PHE A 805 -21.61 60.99 22.71
CA PHE A 805 -20.77 60.38 23.73
C PHE A 805 -19.48 59.83 23.12
N ALA A 806 -18.37 59.99 23.84
CA ALA A 806 -17.06 59.49 23.45
C ALA A 806 -16.45 58.66 24.57
N ILE A 807 -15.53 57.78 24.19
CA ILE A 807 -14.69 57.02 25.09
C ILE A 807 -13.71 57.98 25.76
N TYR A 808 -13.57 57.87 27.08
CA TYR A 808 -12.66 58.71 27.85
C TYR A 808 -11.23 58.62 27.33
N GLY A 809 -10.57 59.76 27.11
CA GLY A 809 -9.15 59.82 26.77
C GLY A 809 -8.25 59.77 28.00
N GLY A 810 -6.96 59.54 27.81
CA GLY A 810 -5.94 59.77 28.85
C GLY A 810 -5.46 58.54 29.60
N ASP A 811 -5.97 57.34 29.36
CA ASP A 811 -5.36 56.08 29.85
C ASP A 811 -4.23 55.68 28.87
N ILE A 812 -3.07 56.32 29.00
CA ILE A 812 -1.94 56.16 28.06
C ILE A 812 -1.07 54.95 28.41
N ASN A 813 -1.05 54.53 29.67
CA ASN A 813 -0.30 53.36 30.12
C ASN A 813 -1.12 52.05 30.00
N ALA A 814 -2.44 52.17 29.75
CA ALA A 814 -3.40 51.08 29.60
C ALA A 814 -3.56 50.19 30.84
N ASP A 815 -3.39 50.74 32.04
CA ASP A 815 -3.59 50.06 33.32
C ASP A 815 -5.07 50.04 33.78
N GLY A 816 -5.92 50.82 33.11
CA GLY A 816 -7.36 50.89 33.35
C GLY A 816 -7.78 51.94 34.38
N ILE A 817 -6.91 52.85 34.78
CA ILE A 817 -7.23 54.01 35.63
C ILE A 817 -6.52 55.22 35.04
N VAL A 818 -7.23 56.34 34.84
CA VAL A 818 -6.55 57.59 34.46
C VAL A 818 -6.02 58.25 35.74
N ASP A 819 -4.71 58.26 35.93
CA ASP A 819 -4.09 58.86 37.11
C ASP A 819 -2.81 59.68 36.81
N VAL A 820 -2.09 60.09 37.86
CA VAL A 820 -0.87 60.90 37.72
C VAL A 820 0.22 60.22 36.88
N SER A 821 0.21 58.89 36.79
CA SER A 821 1.12 58.12 35.96
C SER A 821 0.82 58.25 34.47
N ASP A 822 -0.41 58.63 34.10
CA ASP A 822 -0.80 59.01 32.74
C ASP A 822 -0.58 60.50 32.45
N VAL A 823 -0.81 61.36 33.45
CA VAL A 823 -0.59 62.81 33.32
C VAL A 823 0.88 63.11 33.04
N SER A 824 1.79 62.51 33.82
CA SER A 824 3.21 62.86 33.79
C SER A 824 3.87 62.70 32.41
N PRO A 825 3.62 61.63 31.62
CA PRO A 825 4.17 61.53 30.27
C PRO A 825 3.57 62.53 29.28
N VAL A 826 2.28 62.87 29.39
CA VAL A 826 1.63 63.87 28.52
C VAL A 826 2.20 65.26 28.82
N ASP A 827 2.34 65.63 30.10
CA ASP A 827 2.96 66.88 30.54
C ASP A 827 4.38 67.05 30.00
N ASN A 828 5.21 66.02 30.17
CA ASN A 828 6.59 66.05 29.68
C ASN A 828 6.67 66.16 28.15
N ALA A 829 5.75 65.51 27.43
CA ALA A 829 5.66 65.61 25.98
C ALA A 829 5.17 67.00 25.52
N SER A 830 4.25 67.61 26.27
CA SER A 830 3.75 68.98 26.04
C SER A 830 4.87 70.03 26.20
N LEU A 831 5.70 69.91 27.24
CA LEU A 831 6.86 70.78 27.47
C LEU A 831 7.91 70.74 26.35
N THR A 832 7.98 69.62 25.63
CA THR A 832 8.91 69.45 24.50
C THR A 832 8.25 69.65 23.15
N SER A 833 6.95 69.98 23.11
CA SER A 833 6.13 70.08 21.90
C SER A 833 6.31 68.86 21.01
N LEU A 834 6.29 67.67 21.62
CA LEU A 834 6.43 66.41 20.90
C LEU A 834 5.37 66.35 19.81
N SER A 835 5.77 65.96 18.60
CA SER A 835 4.87 65.92 17.44
C SER A 835 4.99 64.58 16.71
N GLY A 836 3.98 64.26 15.91
CA GLY A 836 3.88 62.98 15.22
C GLY A 836 2.82 62.06 15.82
N TYR A 837 2.78 60.83 15.33
CA TYR A 837 1.86 59.80 15.82
C TYR A 837 2.38 59.18 17.14
N VAL A 838 2.19 59.90 18.25
CA VAL A 838 2.63 59.50 19.60
C VAL A 838 1.44 59.15 20.50
N ILE A 839 1.66 58.42 21.59
CA ILE A 839 0.59 57.98 22.50
C ILE A 839 0.07 59.13 23.39
N THR A 840 0.90 60.15 23.61
CA THR A 840 0.61 61.33 24.43
C THR A 840 -0.19 62.41 23.71
N ASP A 841 -0.36 62.28 22.39
CA ASP A 841 -1.24 63.15 21.58
C ASP A 841 -2.67 62.61 21.72
N LEU A 842 -3.44 63.20 22.63
CA LEU A 842 -4.80 62.85 23.00
C LEU A 842 -5.86 63.51 22.11
N THR A 843 -5.51 64.57 21.39
CA THR A 843 -6.39 65.26 20.44
C THR A 843 -6.31 64.71 19.01
N GLY A 844 -5.18 64.06 18.68
CA GLY A 844 -4.89 63.52 17.36
C GLY A 844 -4.48 64.59 16.34
N ASP A 845 -4.17 65.81 16.77
CA ASP A 845 -3.84 66.93 15.88
C ASP A 845 -2.36 66.98 15.47
N ASN A 846 -1.58 65.97 15.87
CA ASN A 846 -0.17 65.74 15.58
C ASN A 846 0.80 66.59 16.42
N PHE A 847 0.32 67.32 17.42
CA PHE A 847 1.12 68.00 18.44
C PHE A 847 0.67 67.57 19.83
N VAL A 848 1.62 67.56 20.78
CA VAL A 848 1.27 67.44 22.20
C VAL A 848 1.39 68.83 22.81
N ASP A 849 0.29 69.37 23.29
CA ASP A 849 0.23 70.70 23.90
C ASP A 849 -0.67 70.74 25.15
N VAL A 850 -1.21 71.91 25.49
CA VAL A 850 -2.03 72.09 26.69
C VAL A 850 -3.42 71.46 26.54
N ASP A 851 -3.92 71.30 25.31
CA ASP A 851 -5.22 70.70 25.05
C ASP A 851 -5.20 69.20 25.37
N ASP A 852 -4.09 68.50 25.08
CA ASP A 852 -3.90 67.10 25.49
C ASP A 852 -3.82 66.96 27.02
N VAL A 853 -2.98 67.79 27.66
CA VAL A 853 -2.83 67.81 29.13
C VAL A 853 -4.18 68.01 29.81
N SER A 854 -5.01 68.91 29.26
CA SER A 854 -6.34 69.18 29.80
C SER A 854 -7.25 67.95 29.81
N ILE A 855 -7.12 67.05 28.83
CA ILE A 855 -7.94 65.83 28.75
C ILE A 855 -7.56 64.86 29.85
N VAL A 856 -6.27 64.55 29.99
CA VAL A 856 -5.77 63.59 30.99
C VAL A 856 -5.94 64.13 32.41
N ASP A 857 -5.72 65.43 32.66
CA ASP A 857 -5.92 66.06 33.97
C ASP A 857 -7.38 66.02 34.41
N ASN A 858 -8.31 66.38 33.52
CA ASN A 858 -9.74 66.39 33.84
C ASN A 858 -10.27 64.97 34.14
N ASN A 859 -9.79 63.98 33.39
CA ASN A 859 -10.19 62.59 33.58
C ASN A 859 -9.50 61.96 34.81
N SER A 860 -8.27 62.35 35.12
CA SER A 860 -7.58 61.98 36.36
C SER A 860 -8.29 62.56 37.59
N PHE A 861 -8.65 63.84 37.55
CA PHE A 861 -9.42 64.49 38.60
C PHE A 861 -10.80 63.86 38.82
N SER A 862 -11.41 63.37 37.73
CA SER A 862 -12.70 62.67 37.76
C SER A 862 -12.60 61.19 38.17
N SER A 863 -11.39 60.70 38.48
CA SER A 863 -11.12 59.29 38.82
C SER A 863 -11.67 58.29 37.80
N VAL A 864 -11.55 58.63 36.51
CA VAL A 864 -12.03 57.77 35.42
C VAL A 864 -11.28 56.45 35.47
N SER A 865 -12.02 55.35 35.49
CA SER A 865 -11.47 54.00 35.55
C SER A 865 -12.28 53.03 34.71
N LEU A 866 -11.66 51.91 34.38
CA LEU A 866 -12.19 50.85 33.55
C LEU A 866 -13.31 50.10 34.27
N ILE A 867 -14.49 50.01 33.62
CA ILE A 867 -15.59 49.16 34.07
C ILE A 867 -15.75 47.99 33.09
N ARG A 868 -15.71 46.76 33.63
CA ARG A 868 -15.86 45.51 32.86
C ARG A 868 -17.12 44.74 33.28
N PRO A 869 -17.66 43.86 32.41
CA PRO A 869 -18.80 42.99 32.70
C PRO A 869 -18.62 42.00 33.85
#